data_AF-A0A0M9WA65-F1
#
_entry.id   AF-A0A0M9WA65-F1
#
_cell.length_a   1.000
_cell.length_b   1.000
_cell.length_c   1.000
_cell.angle_alpha   90.00
_cell.angle_beta   90.00
_cell.angle_gamma   90.00
#
_symmetry.space_group_name_H-M   'P 1'
#
loop_
_entity.id
_entity.type
_entity.pdbx_description
1 polymer ?
#
loop_
_entity_poly.entity_id
_entity_poly.type
_entity_poly.pdbx_seq_one_letter_code
_entity_poly.pdbx_strand_id
1 'polypeptide(L)'
;MDMTLDGADVPMWTRLYIKRGQMLSIGKLNGSGGCRAYLAVLGGLPAIAPYFGSKSTSPLLAIGGYQGRPLAPGDMLAIAKLNADRAEPEVSLPAHLRPIYSNHWEIDAMVGPYDEGYIVSEDIDMIYNTIWDVSHNATRGGIRLVGPTPRWAREDGGEGGQHPSNVIEYGYPNGTLNWTGDSPCIFPVDAPDLGGFISSTTIVKASLWCMGQLKSGDTIQYRRVSLKDALRARSELEQFTESFSALVAGQCNMDSIQPIFPSKLRESTVSGNWGKALIYQTEVIEGGISMTFRQGGDEFLLVEFGDGKFNLNHRCSVTALDRAFKESQASDEALRRAIYKTTGCCNSLLIHYDGLKLSQDNLVNLLVSLQKAVGDLSSSKVPSRKFRLPICFESPAQQEAVQRYIETQRPHAPFLPNNMDFVANINGVTYDELIDIFLSVEFMAICVGFFCGDTICLPVDPRYRLICPKQNPSRVYTPEGSVSWGGSCMNIYPVDSPGGYQMTGQTIPCFDQLGVKPDFSASQPGLFRDFDQITFYRVGKEELERDMARFRSGCYKFQYENVIFDMSNHNRLLGETRDEVAGFKSRQATAQVKMLALEKESMDRWIAEKAQNHVPVDEIALLREDPGILTLYAPLDANVWKVNFADGSVIRSAQVVVILEAMKMEISVSYDGDKRDGIDESFTIEKVLVQPGDTVRAGDALNKNKKKTYNSEDSLVVTHPTTNSPACGLSTAERTGSPIFHTLWSYVSV
;
A
#
# COMPACT_ATOMS: atom_id res chain seq x y z
N MET A 1 7.52 10.29 25.54
CA MET A 1 8.46 10.79 24.51
C MET A 1 9.36 11.79 25.19
N ASP A 2 10.67 11.63 25.04
CA ASP A 2 11.63 12.58 25.58
C ASP A 2 11.77 13.73 24.57
N MET A 3 11.71 14.98 25.03
CA MET A 3 11.80 16.14 24.14
C MET A 3 12.50 17.27 24.90
N THR A 4 13.61 17.79 24.36
CA THR A 4 14.44 18.78 25.03
C THR A 4 14.77 19.97 24.12
N LEU A 5 14.91 21.16 24.70
CA LEU A 5 15.38 22.37 24.05
C LEU A 5 16.68 22.80 24.76
N ASP A 6 17.80 22.79 24.03
CA ASP A 6 19.15 22.99 24.59
C ASP A 6 19.45 22.10 25.82
N GLY A 7 18.94 20.86 25.79
CA GLY A 7 19.09 19.88 26.88
C GLY A 7 18.08 19.99 28.03
N ALA A 8 17.27 21.05 28.10
CA ALA A 8 16.20 21.18 29.09
C ALA A 8 14.88 20.54 28.60
N ASP A 9 14.22 19.76 29.45
CA ASP A 9 12.93 19.11 29.12
C ASP A 9 11.85 20.11 28.74
N VAL A 10 11.11 19.83 27.66
CA VAL A 10 9.98 20.63 27.17
C VAL A 10 8.73 19.77 26.93
N PRO A 11 7.52 20.28 27.24
CA PRO A 11 6.29 19.49 27.13
C PRO A 11 5.82 19.32 25.67
N MET A 12 5.35 18.11 25.33
CA MET A 12 4.54 17.90 24.12
C MET A 12 3.22 18.71 24.18
N TRP A 13 2.51 18.80 23.05
CA TRP A 13 1.21 19.48 22.93
C TRP A 13 1.25 20.97 23.31
N THR A 14 2.40 21.61 23.09
CA THR A 14 2.69 22.96 23.57
C THR A 14 3.29 23.83 22.45
N ARG A 15 2.86 25.09 22.39
CA ARG A 15 3.46 26.13 21.54
C ARG A 15 4.78 26.60 22.15
N LEU A 16 5.90 26.07 21.64
CA LEU A 16 7.25 26.45 22.08
C LEU A 16 7.81 27.62 21.26
N TYR A 17 8.48 28.56 21.92
CA TYR A 17 9.22 29.66 21.26
C TYR A 17 10.72 29.33 21.18
N ILE A 18 11.18 28.94 19.98
CA ILE A 18 12.56 28.51 19.73
C ILE A 18 13.34 29.66 19.08
N LYS A 19 14.42 30.10 19.71
CA LYS A 19 15.30 31.17 19.22
C LYS A 19 16.33 30.64 18.22
N ARG A 20 16.86 31.54 17.38
CA ARG A 20 18.00 31.24 16.49
C ARG A 20 19.18 30.69 17.30
N GLY A 21 19.68 29.53 16.89
CA GLY A 21 20.84 28.87 17.51
C GLY A 21 20.49 27.83 18.58
N GLN A 22 19.22 27.73 18.99
CA GLN A 22 18.77 26.67 19.90
C GLN A 22 18.53 25.36 19.14
N MET A 23 18.66 24.24 19.84
CA MET A 23 18.48 22.89 19.34
C MET A 23 17.30 22.20 20.05
N LEU A 24 16.26 21.86 19.28
CA LEU A 24 15.18 20.97 19.72
C LEU A 24 15.56 19.53 19.41
N SER A 25 15.66 18.68 20.44
CA SER A 25 15.81 17.23 20.29
C SER A 25 14.47 16.55 20.57
N ILE A 26 14.09 15.60 19.71
CA ILE A 26 12.87 14.78 19.84
C ILE A 26 13.31 13.32 19.87
N GLY A 27 13.23 12.71 21.05
CA GLY A 27 13.61 11.32 21.29
C GLY A 27 12.51 10.31 20.95
N LYS A 28 12.70 9.08 21.42
CA LYS A 28 11.78 7.96 21.14
C LYS A 28 10.43 8.15 21.84
N LEU A 29 9.39 7.52 21.26
CA LEU A 29 8.06 7.39 21.87
C LEU A 29 8.10 6.46 23.10
N ASN A 30 8.59 6.98 24.22
CA ASN A 30 8.52 6.31 25.52
C ASN A 30 7.09 6.37 26.08
N GLY A 31 6.52 5.22 26.47
CA GLY A 31 5.21 5.14 27.15
C GLY A 31 4.34 3.95 26.73
N SER A 32 3.04 4.07 27.01
CA SER A 32 2.03 3.02 26.91
C SER A 32 1.25 2.98 25.59
N GLY A 33 1.73 3.62 24.52
CA GLY A 33 1.03 3.63 23.24
C GLY A 33 1.61 4.55 22.16
N GLY A 34 1.15 4.35 20.93
CA GLY A 34 1.40 5.23 19.78
C GLY A 34 2.64 4.91 18.94
N CYS A 35 2.62 5.44 17.70
CA CYS A 35 3.62 5.22 16.65
C CYS A 35 4.15 6.53 16.04
N ARG A 36 3.35 7.61 15.99
CA ARG A 36 3.70 8.85 15.26
C ARG A 36 3.45 10.11 16.09
N ALA A 37 4.38 11.05 16.02
CA ALA A 37 4.24 12.41 16.53
C ALA A 37 4.34 13.42 15.37
N TYR A 38 3.87 14.65 15.61
CA TYR A 38 3.87 15.72 14.61
C TYR A 38 4.56 16.96 15.18
N LEU A 39 5.57 17.45 14.45
CA LEU A 39 6.19 18.76 14.70
C LEU A 39 5.60 19.78 13.72
N ALA A 40 4.92 20.79 14.26
CA ALA A 40 4.41 21.92 13.48
C ALA A 40 5.28 23.15 13.69
N VAL A 41 5.63 23.84 12.61
CA VAL A 41 6.36 25.13 12.64
C VAL A 41 5.40 26.24 12.18
N LEU A 42 5.38 27.36 12.89
CA LEU A 42 4.51 28.50 12.56
C LEU A 42 4.82 29.04 11.15
N GLY A 43 3.79 29.19 10.32
CA GLY A 43 3.94 29.53 8.90
C GLY A 43 4.38 28.38 7.98
N GLY A 44 4.63 27.19 8.54
CA GLY A 44 4.95 25.98 7.80
C GLY A 44 6.28 26.01 7.05
N LEU A 45 6.35 25.19 6.00
CA LEU A 45 7.55 24.97 5.18
C LEU A 45 7.35 25.57 3.78
N PRO A 46 7.56 26.89 3.58
CA PRO A 46 7.26 27.58 2.33
C PRO A 46 8.00 27.01 1.12
N ALA A 47 9.29 26.66 1.26
CA ALA A 47 10.14 26.21 0.14
C ALA A 47 9.85 24.77 -0.36
N ILE A 48 9.07 23.98 0.38
CA ILE A 48 8.58 22.70 -0.12
C ILE A 48 7.60 22.97 -1.27
N ALA A 49 7.92 22.50 -2.47
CA ALA A 49 7.06 22.66 -3.63
C ALA A 49 5.77 21.81 -3.49
N PRO A 50 4.60 22.33 -3.86
CA PRO A 50 3.39 21.52 -3.94
C PRO A 50 3.42 20.61 -5.17
N TYR A 51 2.97 19.37 -5.01
CA TYR A 51 2.68 18.41 -6.07
C TYR A 51 1.20 18.06 -6.00
N PHE A 52 0.45 18.23 -7.11
CA PHE A 52 -1.02 18.23 -7.12
C PHE A 52 -1.67 19.08 -6.01
N GLY A 53 -1.09 20.26 -5.72
CA GLY A 53 -1.57 21.15 -4.66
C GLY A 53 -1.23 20.73 -3.22
N SER A 54 -0.62 19.55 -3.02
CA SER A 54 -0.25 19.02 -1.71
C SER A 54 1.26 19.12 -1.45
N LYS A 55 1.65 19.29 -0.19
CA LYS A 55 3.05 19.23 0.27
C LYS A 55 3.41 17.90 0.95
N SER A 56 2.49 16.94 0.99
CA SER A 56 2.73 15.61 1.59
C SER A 56 3.80 14.83 0.83
N THR A 57 4.55 14.00 1.55
CA THR A 57 5.48 13.02 0.96
C THR A 57 4.80 11.65 0.83
N SER A 58 4.99 10.98 -0.30
CA SER A 58 4.84 9.53 -0.45
C SER A 58 6.23 8.91 -0.68
N PRO A 59 6.90 8.44 0.40
CA PRO A 59 8.25 7.89 0.30
C PRO A 59 8.33 6.64 -0.61
N LEU A 60 7.28 5.84 -0.63
CA LEU A 60 7.18 4.63 -1.47
C LEU A 60 7.31 4.96 -2.96
N LEU A 61 6.85 6.14 -3.37
CA LEU A 61 6.77 6.57 -4.77
C LEU A 61 7.78 7.69 -5.08
N ALA A 62 8.65 8.05 -4.13
CA ALA A 62 9.57 9.19 -4.21
C ALA A 62 8.90 10.52 -4.60
N ILE A 63 7.66 10.78 -4.17
CA ILE A 63 6.83 11.92 -4.58
C ILE A 63 6.56 12.91 -3.45
N GLY A 64 6.62 14.21 -3.76
CA GLY A 64 6.20 15.30 -2.88
C GLY A 64 7.15 15.59 -1.72
N GLY A 65 6.74 16.46 -0.79
CA GLY A 65 7.53 16.83 0.38
C GLY A 65 8.96 17.30 0.07
N TYR A 66 9.91 16.94 0.93
CA TYR A 66 11.32 17.25 0.72
C TYR A 66 11.97 16.19 -0.18
N GLN A 67 12.04 16.47 -1.49
CA GLN A 67 12.67 15.61 -2.50
C GLN A 67 12.09 14.17 -2.58
N GLY A 68 10.80 13.98 -2.25
CA GLY A 68 10.14 12.68 -2.32
C GLY A 68 10.46 11.72 -1.17
N ARG A 69 11.35 12.08 -0.25
CA ARG A 69 11.98 11.14 0.71
C ARG A 69 11.80 11.54 2.17
N PRO A 70 12.13 10.65 3.13
CA PRO A 70 12.38 11.03 4.51
C PRO A 70 13.53 12.03 4.64
N LEU A 71 13.55 12.79 5.74
CA LEU A 71 14.65 13.70 6.06
C LEU A 71 15.92 12.92 6.41
N ALA A 72 17.07 13.52 6.08
CA ALA A 72 18.41 13.00 6.30
C ALA A 72 19.28 14.03 7.04
N PRO A 73 20.36 13.61 7.72
CA PRO A 73 21.31 14.53 8.35
C PRO A 73 21.85 15.56 7.35
N GLY A 74 21.82 16.84 7.75
CA GLY A 74 22.25 17.97 6.91
C GLY A 74 21.16 18.60 6.03
N ASP A 75 19.94 18.05 5.99
CA ASP A 75 18.82 18.68 5.28
C ASP A 75 18.45 20.05 5.88
N MET A 76 18.21 21.03 5.00
CA MET A 76 17.89 22.41 5.40
C MET A 76 16.50 22.79 4.91
N LEU A 77 15.51 22.77 5.81
CA LEU A 77 14.14 23.21 5.50
C LEU A 77 13.97 24.70 5.78
N ALA A 78 13.64 25.48 4.75
CA ALA A 78 13.31 26.88 4.93
C ALA A 78 11.92 27.03 5.59
N ILE A 79 11.88 27.80 6.68
CA ILE A 79 10.67 28.18 7.42
C ILE A 79 10.18 29.57 7.00
N ALA A 80 8.93 29.91 7.31
CA ALA A 80 8.42 31.25 7.07
C ALA A 80 9.19 32.30 7.88
N LYS A 81 9.50 33.47 7.28
CA LYS A 81 9.99 34.63 8.03
C LYS A 81 8.83 35.21 8.84
N LEU A 82 8.99 35.21 10.16
CA LEU A 82 8.04 35.82 11.08
C LEU A 82 8.44 37.27 11.36
N ASN A 83 7.50 38.20 11.19
CA ASN A 83 7.63 39.59 11.66
C ASN A 83 7.34 39.63 13.17
N ALA A 84 8.21 39.03 13.98
CA ALA A 84 7.97 38.80 15.41
C ALA A 84 8.86 39.70 16.28
N ASP A 85 8.39 40.92 16.56
CA ASP A 85 8.97 41.80 17.59
C ASP A 85 8.61 41.36 19.02
N ARG A 86 7.73 40.36 19.17
CA ARG A 86 7.32 39.77 20.46
C ARG A 86 7.17 38.26 20.37
N ALA A 87 7.54 37.57 21.45
CA ALA A 87 7.22 36.17 21.65
C ALA A 87 5.72 36.05 22.01
N GLU A 88 5.02 35.22 21.26
CA GLU A 88 3.69 34.72 21.58
C GLU A 88 3.73 33.88 22.88
N PRO A 89 2.70 33.93 23.76
CA PRO A 89 2.70 33.19 25.01
C PRO A 89 2.74 31.66 24.80
N GLU A 90 3.37 30.95 25.72
CA GLU A 90 3.30 29.48 25.74
C GLU A 90 1.86 29.03 26.00
N VAL A 91 1.38 28.07 25.21
CA VAL A 91 0.04 27.48 25.34
C VAL A 91 0.16 25.97 25.19
N SER A 92 -0.26 25.23 26.22
CA SER A 92 -0.32 23.77 26.21
C SER A 92 -1.77 23.30 26.16
N LEU A 93 -2.06 22.28 25.36
CA LEU A 93 -3.37 21.64 25.35
C LEU A 93 -3.59 20.85 26.66
N PRO A 94 -4.66 21.05 27.44
CA PRO A 94 -4.95 20.26 28.65
C PRO A 94 -5.01 18.75 28.38
N ALA A 95 -4.60 17.93 29.34
CA ALA A 95 -4.48 16.48 29.16
C ALA A 95 -5.81 15.78 28.76
N HIS A 96 -6.94 16.28 29.25
CA HIS A 96 -8.27 15.72 28.92
C HIS A 96 -8.74 16.02 27.48
N LEU A 97 -8.10 16.99 26.79
CA LEU A 97 -8.35 17.28 25.38
C LEU A 97 -7.35 16.59 24.45
N ARG A 98 -6.41 15.79 24.98
CA ARG A 98 -5.44 15.03 24.17
C ARG A 98 -6.02 13.66 23.80
N PRO A 99 -5.68 13.09 22.63
CA PRO A 99 -5.95 11.70 22.32
C PRO A 99 -5.33 10.76 23.37
N ILE A 100 -6.04 9.68 23.67
CA ILE A 100 -5.54 8.60 24.54
C ILE A 100 -4.76 7.62 23.67
N TYR A 101 -3.52 7.32 24.06
CA TYR A 101 -2.64 6.37 23.38
C TYR A 101 -2.57 5.06 24.17
N SER A 102 -2.71 3.95 23.46
CA SER A 102 -2.72 2.59 24.01
C SER A 102 -1.83 1.68 23.17
N ASN A 103 -1.58 0.46 23.65
CA ASN A 103 -1.09 -0.67 22.83
C ASN A 103 -2.25 -1.66 22.50
N HIS A 104 -3.48 -1.35 22.93
CA HIS A 104 -4.71 -2.04 22.54
C HIS A 104 -5.72 -1.01 22.04
N TRP A 105 -6.20 -1.16 20.82
CA TRP A 105 -7.03 -0.16 20.13
C TRP A 105 -8.39 -0.72 19.75
N GLU A 106 -9.45 -0.14 20.32
CA GLU A 106 -10.81 -0.37 19.86
C GLU A 106 -11.13 0.64 18.75
N ILE A 107 -11.50 0.16 17.56
CA ILE A 107 -11.60 0.98 16.34
C ILE A 107 -13.00 0.85 15.73
N ASP A 108 -13.68 1.98 15.52
CA ASP A 108 -15.01 1.98 14.89
C ASP A 108 -14.91 1.66 13.40
N ALA A 109 -15.69 0.67 12.98
CA ALA A 109 -15.79 0.27 11.58
C ALA A 109 -17.21 -0.15 11.18
N MET A 110 -17.56 0.14 9.93
CA MET A 110 -18.82 -0.26 9.30
C MET A 110 -18.57 -1.50 8.42
N VAL A 111 -19.61 -2.30 8.21
CA VAL A 111 -19.53 -3.44 7.29
C VAL A 111 -19.29 -3.00 5.85
N GLY A 112 -18.58 -3.83 5.09
CA GLY A 112 -18.46 -3.71 3.65
C GLY A 112 -17.17 -3.10 3.12
N PRO A 113 -17.01 -3.08 1.78
CA PRO A 113 -18.04 -3.35 0.76
C PRO A 113 -18.48 -4.81 0.52
N TYR A 114 -17.77 -5.82 1.01
CA TYR A 114 -18.09 -7.24 0.76
C TYR A 114 -18.16 -8.07 2.04
N ASP A 115 -19.38 -8.45 2.46
CA ASP A 115 -19.64 -9.26 3.66
C ASP A 115 -20.43 -10.55 3.32
N GLU A 116 -21.76 -10.52 3.41
CA GLU A 116 -22.66 -11.63 3.11
C GLU A 116 -22.48 -12.11 1.67
N GLY A 117 -22.38 -13.43 1.47
CA GLY A 117 -22.15 -14.06 0.16
C GLY A 117 -20.69 -14.11 -0.29
N TYR A 118 -19.77 -13.47 0.45
CA TYR A 118 -18.32 -13.58 0.24
C TYR A 118 -17.64 -14.27 1.42
N ILE A 119 -18.06 -13.93 2.63
CA ILE A 119 -17.67 -14.56 3.90
C ILE A 119 -18.91 -15.21 4.52
N VAL A 120 -18.75 -16.36 5.19
CA VAL A 120 -19.87 -17.02 5.90
C VAL A 120 -20.29 -16.20 7.11
N SER A 121 -21.58 -16.19 7.44
CA SER A 121 -22.15 -15.23 8.40
C SER A 121 -21.50 -15.25 9.80
N GLU A 122 -21.16 -16.42 10.32
CA GLU A 122 -20.48 -16.52 11.63
C GLU A 122 -19.09 -15.88 11.62
N ASP A 123 -18.42 -15.90 10.46
CA ASP A 123 -17.06 -15.40 10.30
C ASP A 123 -17.04 -13.90 9.96
N ILE A 124 -18.20 -13.32 9.60
CA ILE A 124 -18.40 -11.85 9.63
C ILE A 124 -18.37 -11.36 11.07
N ASP A 125 -19.05 -12.06 11.99
CA ASP A 125 -19.08 -11.70 13.41
C ASP A 125 -17.72 -11.99 14.10
N MET A 126 -17.01 -13.03 13.68
CA MET A 126 -15.61 -13.29 14.06
C MET A 126 -14.73 -12.04 13.91
N ILE A 127 -14.88 -11.26 12.83
CA ILE A 127 -14.02 -10.09 12.56
C ILE A 127 -14.09 -9.04 13.68
N TYR A 128 -15.27 -8.86 14.26
CA TYR A 128 -15.53 -7.90 15.35
C TYR A 128 -15.29 -8.51 16.75
N ASN A 129 -15.45 -9.83 16.88
CA ASN A 129 -15.16 -10.56 18.13
C ASN A 129 -13.67 -10.89 18.34
N THR A 130 -12.85 -10.73 17.30
CA THR A 130 -11.41 -11.02 17.34
C THR A 130 -10.60 -9.82 17.84
N ILE A 131 -9.67 -10.10 18.75
CA ILE A 131 -8.53 -9.22 19.04
C ILE A 131 -7.42 -9.62 18.06
N TRP A 132 -7.07 -8.70 17.16
CA TRP A 132 -6.08 -8.87 16.11
C TRP A 132 -4.72 -8.33 16.55
N ASP A 133 -3.64 -9.04 16.27
CA ASP A 133 -2.28 -8.53 16.46
C ASP A 133 -1.83 -7.70 15.26
N VAL A 134 -1.16 -6.57 15.49
CA VAL A 134 -0.53 -5.77 14.43
C VAL A 134 0.83 -6.36 14.08
N SER A 135 0.98 -6.79 12.83
CA SER A 135 2.23 -7.37 12.30
C SER A 135 3.35 -6.34 12.19
N HIS A 136 4.59 -6.83 12.22
CA HIS A 136 5.79 -6.09 11.86
C HIS A 136 5.78 -5.50 10.45
N ASN A 137 5.01 -6.12 9.54
CA ASN A 137 4.78 -5.62 8.19
C ASN A 137 3.69 -4.54 8.14
N ALA A 138 3.72 -3.60 9.09
CA ALA A 138 2.85 -2.44 9.17
C ALA A 138 3.53 -1.17 8.64
N THR A 139 2.92 -0.52 7.67
CA THR A 139 3.48 0.58 6.88
C THR A 139 2.45 1.64 6.55
N ARG A 140 2.89 2.77 5.98
CA ARG A 140 1.98 3.76 5.37
C ARG A 140 1.23 3.22 4.15
N GLY A 141 1.67 2.10 3.56
CA GLY A 141 1.04 1.44 2.40
C GLY A 141 0.40 0.08 2.70
N GLY A 142 0.00 -0.14 3.95
CA GLY A 142 -0.65 -1.38 4.42
C GLY A 142 -0.25 -1.71 5.85
N ILE A 143 -1.23 -1.93 6.73
CA ILE A 143 -1.05 -2.37 8.12
C ILE A 143 -1.55 -3.82 8.20
N ARG A 144 -0.63 -4.77 8.09
CA ARG A 144 -0.97 -6.20 8.13
C ARG A 144 -1.37 -6.63 9.53
N LEU A 145 -2.41 -7.46 9.63
CA LEU A 145 -2.88 -8.05 10.88
C LEU A 145 -2.52 -9.53 10.94
N VAL A 146 -2.45 -10.07 12.15
CA VAL A 146 -2.38 -11.50 12.44
C VAL A 146 -3.60 -11.88 13.25
N GLY A 147 -4.23 -12.99 12.86
CA GLY A 147 -5.48 -13.49 13.42
C GLY A 147 -6.12 -14.55 12.52
N PRO A 148 -7.33 -15.04 12.86
CA PRO A 148 -8.06 -16.04 12.09
C PRO A 148 -8.41 -15.59 10.67
N THR A 149 -8.25 -16.50 9.70
CA THR A 149 -8.79 -16.36 8.35
C THR A 149 -10.28 -16.74 8.34
N PRO A 150 -11.17 -15.98 7.68
CA PRO A 150 -12.58 -16.34 7.54
C PRO A 150 -12.77 -17.50 6.55
N ARG A 151 -13.79 -18.32 6.79
CA ARG A 151 -14.29 -19.27 5.80
C ARG A 151 -15.03 -18.50 4.70
N TRP A 152 -14.64 -18.78 3.47
CA TRP A 152 -15.23 -18.17 2.28
C TRP A 152 -16.61 -18.77 1.96
N ALA A 153 -17.56 -17.93 1.58
CA ALA A 153 -18.92 -18.35 1.20
C ALA A 153 -19.06 -18.76 -0.28
N ARG A 154 -17.95 -18.77 -1.02
CA ARG A 154 -17.85 -19.09 -2.45
C ARG A 154 -16.58 -19.88 -2.75
N GLU A 155 -16.59 -20.64 -3.84
CA GLU A 155 -15.49 -21.55 -4.21
C GLU A 155 -14.31 -20.85 -4.88
N ASP A 156 -14.55 -19.74 -5.59
CA ASP A 156 -13.53 -18.95 -6.29
C ASP A 156 -13.94 -17.46 -6.46
N GLY A 157 -13.09 -16.68 -7.13
CA GLY A 157 -13.29 -15.27 -7.47
C GLY A 157 -13.73 -15.00 -8.92
N GLY A 158 -14.06 -16.04 -9.69
CA GLY A 158 -14.43 -15.96 -11.11
C GLY A 158 -13.34 -15.28 -11.96
N GLU A 159 -13.76 -14.31 -12.78
CA GLU A 159 -12.85 -13.55 -13.66
C GLU A 159 -11.89 -12.62 -12.89
N GLY A 160 -12.10 -12.40 -11.59
CA GLY A 160 -11.16 -11.69 -10.71
C GLY A 160 -9.93 -12.50 -10.31
N GLY A 161 -10.00 -13.84 -10.43
CA GLY A 161 -8.97 -14.79 -10.01
C GLY A 161 -9.53 -15.99 -9.24
N GLN A 162 -8.70 -17.01 -9.03
CA GLN A 162 -9.13 -18.30 -8.47
C GLN A 162 -9.30 -18.30 -6.95
N HIS A 163 -8.72 -17.35 -6.20
CA HIS A 163 -8.89 -17.32 -4.76
C HIS A 163 -10.30 -16.80 -4.41
N PRO A 164 -11.01 -17.37 -3.42
CA PRO A 164 -12.33 -16.87 -2.99
C PRO A 164 -12.35 -15.43 -2.45
N SER A 165 -11.20 -14.80 -2.22
CA SER A 165 -11.11 -13.36 -1.92
C SER A 165 -10.87 -12.49 -3.16
N ASN A 166 -10.66 -13.06 -4.35
CA ASN A 166 -10.46 -12.30 -5.59
C ASN A 166 -11.79 -11.74 -6.14
N VAL A 167 -11.76 -10.50 -6.59
CA VAL A 167 -12.85 -9.87 -7.36
C VAL A 167 -12.25 -9.15 -8.56
N ILE A 168 -13.10 -8.80 -9.53
CA ILE A 168 -12.74 -7.81 -10.54
C ILE A 168 -12.31 -6.53 -9.81
N GLU A 169 -11.26 -5.87 -10.31
CA GLU A 169 -10.68 -4.73 -9.62
C GLU A 169 -11.70 -3.61 -9.39
N TYR A 170 -11.70 -3.05 -8.18
CA TYR A 170 -12.54 -1.94 -7.76
C TYR A 170 -11.72 -0.94 -6.93
N GLY A 171 -12.23 0.28 -6.76
CA GLY A 171 -11.60 1.30 -5.91
C GLY A 171 -11.67 0.90 -4.42
N TYR A 172 -10.56 0.97 -3.70
CA TYR A 172 -10.51 0.62 -2.29
C TYR A 172 -10.90 1.81 -1.38
N PRO A 173 -11.84 1.62 -0.44
CA PRO A 173 -12.07 2.58 0.65
C PRO A 173 -10.82 2.73 1.54
N ASN A 174 -10.54 3.94 2.02
CA ASN A 174 -9.44 4.14 2.98
C ASN A 174 -9.83 3.60 4.36
N GLY A 175 -8.90 2.97 5.06
CA GLY A 175 -9.16 2.31 6.35
C GLY A 175 -9.92 1.00 6.22
N THR A 176 -9.98 0.42 5.02
CA THR A 176 -10.64 -0.87 4.79
C THR A 176 -9.76 -2.05 5.19
N LEU A 177 -10.37 -3.10 5.76
CA LEU A 177 -9.76 -4.41 6.00
C LEU A 177 -9.86 -5.25 4.73
N ASN A 178 -8.77 -5.31 3.98
CA ASN A 178 -8.65 -6.03 2.73
C ASN A 178 -8.05 -7.43 2.92
N TRP A 179 -8.51 -8.40 2.11
CA TRP A 179 -8.10 -9.80 2.19
C TRP A 179 -7.23 -10.20 1.00
N THR A 180 -5.93 -9.94 1.11
CA THR A 180 -4.95 -10.31 0.08
C THR A 180 -4.67 -11.81 0.15
N GLY A 181 -5.49 -12.60 -0.56
CA GLY A 181 -5.62 -14.03 -0.27
C GLY A 181 -6.31 -14.23 1.08
N ASP A 182 -5.75 -15.12 1.91
CA ASP A 182 -6.15 -15.37 3.29
C ASP A 182 -5.53 -14.40 4.32
N SER A 183 -4.67 -13.46 3.87
CA SER A 183 -3.97 -12.50 4.73
C SER A 183 -4.73 -11.17 4.90
N PRO A 184 -5.12 -10.77 6.13
CA PRO A 184 -5.77 -9.48 6.39
C PRO A 184 -4.79 -8.30 6.41
N CYS A 185 -5.17 -7.19 5.79
CA CYS A 185 -4.41 -5.94 5.77
C CYS A 185 -5.33 -4.72 5.78
N ILE A 186 -5.10 -3.79 6.71
CA ILE A 186 -5.77 -2.47 6.68
C ILE A 186 -5.07 -1.60 5.64
N PHE A 187 -5.82 -0.86 4.83
CA PHE A 187 -5.29 0.07 3.83
C PHE A 187 -5.33 1.55 4.29
N PRO A 188 -4.22 2.09 4.86
CA PRO A 188 -4.07 3.50 5.22
C PRO A 188 -3.74 4.39 3.99
N VAL A 189 -3.26 5.61 4.24
CA VAL A 189 -3.18 6.72 3.25
C VAL A 189 -2.24 6.54 2.05
N ASP A 190 -1.17 5.74 2.12
CA ASP A 190 -0.30 5.42 0.97
C ASP A 190 -0.53 3.98 0.47
N ALA A 191 -1.66 3.35 0.83
CA ALA A 191 -2.06 2.08 0.25
C ALA A 191 -2.49 2.27 -1.23
N PRO A 192 -2.52 1.22 -2.05
CA PRO A 192 -3.04 1.33 -3.40
C PRO A 192 -4.51 1.77 -3.37
N ASP A 193 -4.92 2.61 -4.33
CA ASP A 193 -6.28 3.16 -4.32
C ASP A 193 -7.35 2.27 -4.97
N LEU A 194 -6.94 1.13 -5.53
CA LEU A 194 -7.79 0.11 -6.15
C LEU A 194 -7.12 -1.27 -6.18
N GLY A 195 -7.90 -2.31 -6.47
CA GLY A 195 -7.40 -3.65 -6.74
C GLY A 195 -8.49 -4.72 -6.65
N GLY A 196 -8.10 -5.98 -6.85
CA GLY A 196 -9.02 -7.11 -7.02
C GLY A 196 -9.03 -8.11 -5.86
N PHE A 197 -9.10 -7.61 -4.62
CA PHE A 197 -9.29 -8.40 -3.40
C PHE A 197 -10.44 -7.83 -2.57
N ILE A 198 -11.29 -8.67 -1.98
CA ILE A 198 -12.42 -8.17 -1.19
C ILE A 198 -11.98 -7.41 0.07
N SER A 199 -12.86 -6.53 0.50
CA SER A 199 -12.75 -5.77 1.74
C SER A 199 -14.02 -5.93 2.57
N SER A 200 -13.87 -6.36 3.83
CA SER A 200 -15.02 -6.84 4.65
C SER A 200 -15.54 -5.84 5.67
N THR A 201 -14.70 -4.92 6.13
CA THR A 201 -15.06 -3.86 7.07
C THR A 201 -14.23 -2.61 6.76
N THR A 202 -14.76 -1.42 7.05
CA THR A 202 -14.07 -0.17 6.80
C THR A 202 -14.16 0.77 7.99
N ILE A 203 -13.00 1.23 8.46
CA ILE A 203 -12.84 2.16 9.58
C ILE A 203 -13.51 3.49 9.25
N VAL A 204 -14.31 4.01 10.19
CA VAL A 204 -15.06 5.26 10.00
C VAL A 204 -14.16 6.48 10.14
N LYS A 205 -14.54 7.62 9.54
CA LYS A 205 -13.76 8.87 9.53
C LYS A 205 -13.30 9.30 10.93
N ALA A 206 -14.15 9.13 11.93
CA ALA A 206 -13.85 9.46 13.33
C ALA A 206 -12.68 8.65 13.94
N SER A 207 -12.40 7.45 13.41
CA SER A 207 -11.37 6.53 13.93
C SER A 207 -10.17 6.34 12.99
N LEU A 208 -10.15 6.92 11.79
CA LEU A 208 -9.01 6.78 10.85
C LEU A 208 -7.66 7.23 11.47
N TRP A 209 -7.67 8.17 12.41
CA TRP A 209 -6.45 8.64 13.08
C TRP A 209 -5.73 7.53 13.87
N CYS A 210 -6.46 6.52 14.37
CA CYS A 210 -5.91 5.38 15.10
C CYS A 210 -4.90 4.60 14.24
N MET A 211 -5.15 4.45 12.94
CA MET A 211 -4.21 3.80 12.00
C MET A 211 -2.84 4.49 11.96
N GLY A 212 -2.81 5.81 12.18
CA GLY A 212 -1.56 6.58 12.29
C GLY A 212 -0.76 6.25 13.55
N GLN A 213 -1.36 5.57 14.54
CA GLN A 213 -0.77 5.26 15.84
C GLN A 213 -0.53 3.76 16.09
N LEU A 214 -1.09 2.88 15.26
CA LEU A 214 -0.77 1.45 15.25
C LEU A 214 0.73 1.21 14.91
N LYS A 215 1.34 0.27 15.62
CA LYS A 215 2.71 -0.24 15.42
C LYS A 215 2.74 -1.77 15.66
N SER A 216 3.85 -2.41 15.27
CA SER A 216 4.06 -3.84 15.57
C SER A 216 3.88 -4.15 17.06
N GLY A 217 3.19 -5.25 17.36
CA GLY A 217 2.93 -5.69 18.73
C GLY A 217 1.83 -4.92 19.48
N ASP A 218 1.20 -3.93 18.84
CA ASP A 218 -0.12 -3.47 19.30
C ASP A 218 -1.18 -4.52 18.97
N THR A 219 -2.30 -4.49 19.69
CA THR A 219 -3.52 -5.23 19.35
C THR A 219 -4.64 -4.28 18.93
N ILE A 220 -5.55 -4.74 18.09
CA ILE A 220 -6.78 -4.01 17.74
C ILE A 220 -8.02 -4.89 17.89
N GLN A 221 -9.17 -4.27 18.17
CA GLN A 221 -10.47 -4.91 18.03
C GLN A 221 -11.42 -3.97 17.29
N TYR A 222 -12.15 -4.50 16.30
CA TYR A 222 -13.14 -3.71 15.57
C TYR A 222 -14.43 -3.62 16.37
N ARG A 223 -14.90 -2.39 16.60
CA ARG A 223 -16.27 -2.14 17.05
C ARG A 223 -17.14 -1.87 15.84
N ARG A 224 -18.10 -2.77 15.59
CA ARG A 224 -19.12 -2.60 14.55
C ARG A 224 -19.99 -1.39 14.90
N VAL A 225 -20.20 -0.49 13.95
CA VAL A 225 -21.08 0.70 14.12
C VAL A 225 -22.03 0.87 12.94
N SER A 226 -23.17 1.53 13.19
CA SER A 226 -24.11 1.93 12.14
C SER A 226 -23.62 3.20 11.42
N LEU A 227 -24.10 3.46 10.19
CA LEU A 227 -23.85 4.75 9.50
C LEU A 227 -24.27 5.96 10.37
N LYS A 228 -25.36 5.84 11.12
CA LYS A 228 -25.84 6.91 12.03
C LYS A 228 -24.85 7.17 13.17
N ASP A 229 -24.28 6.12 13.76
CA ASP A 229 -23.28 6.24 14.82
C ASP A 229 -21.96 6.80 14.28
N ALA A 230 -21.54 6.36 13.09
CA ALA A 230 -20.35 6.86 12.40
C ALA A 230 -20.46 8.37 12.11
N LEU A 231 -21.56 8.82 11.51
CA LEU A 231 -21.81 10.24 11.24
C LEU A 231 -21.90 11.08 12.51
N ARG A 232 -22.50 10.55 13.59
CA ARG A 232 -22.49 11.21 14.90
C ARG A 232 -21.05 11.40 15.41
N ALA A 233 -20.25 10.34 15.43
CA ALA A 233 -18.86 10.39 15.89
C ALA A 233 -18.00 11.35 15.03
N ARG A 234 -18.24 11.37 13.71
CA ARG A 234 -17.60 12.30 12.78
C ARG A 234 -17.97 13.75 13.06
N SER A 235 -19.26 14.05 13.24
CA SER A 235 -19.76 15.40 13.55
C SER A 235 -19.15 15.95 14.85
N GLU A 236 -19.00 15.09 15.86
CA GLU A 236 -18.34 15.46 17.12
C GLU A 236 -16.82 15.71 16.94
N LEU A 237 -16.13 14.93 16.11
CA LEU A 237 -14.72 15.14 15.78
C LEU A 237 -14.49 16.44 14.98
N GLU A 238 -15.37 16.75 14.03
CA GLU A 238 -15.30 18.00 13.26
C GLU A 238 -15.54 19.21 14.17
N GLN A 239 -16.60 19.21 15.00
CA GLN A 239 -16.87 20.27 15.98
C GLN A 239 -15.72 20.46 16.99
N PHE A 240 -15.13 19.36 17.47
CA PHE A 240 -13.96 19.41 18.36
C PHE A 240 -12.76 20.06 17.68
N THR A 241 -12.48 19.72 16.42
CA THR A 241 -11.37 20.28 15.64
C THR A 241 -11.60 21.77 15.32
N GLU A 242 -12.83 22.14 14.96
CA GLU A 242 -13.24 23.53 14.74
C GLU A 242 -13.11 24.38 16.01
N SER A 243 -13.39 23.81 17.18
CA SER A 243 -13.28 24.52 18.47
C SER A 243 -11.85 25.03 18.76
N PHE A 244 -10.80 24.33 18.31
CA PHE A 244 -9.43 24.83 18.40
C PHE A 244 -9.14 25.95 17.41
N SER A 245 -9.80 25.96 16.25
CA SER A 245 -9.70 27.07 15.30
C SER A 245 -10.38 28.32 15.86
N ALA A 246 -11.55 28.17 16.48
CA ALA A 246 -12.23 29.23 17.22
C ALA A 246 -11.40 29.74 18.42
N LEU A 247 -10.75 28.85 19.17
CA LEU A 247 -9.83 29.21 20.27
C LEU A 247 -8.65 30.06 19.78
N VAL A 248 -7.97 29.62 18.72
CA VAL A 248 -6.85 30.37 18.12
C VAL A 248 -7.32 31.70 17.53
N ALA A 249 -8.57 31.79 17.05
CA ALA A 249 -9.19 33.03 16.59
C ALA A 249 -9.70 33.94 17.72
N GLY A 250 -9.55 33.56 19.00
CA GLY A 250 -10.03 34.32 20.16
C GLY A 250 -11.56 34.33 20.32
N GLN A 251 -12.27 33.39 19.69
CA GLN A 251 -13.72 33.30 19.67
C GLN A 251 -14.30 32.46 20.82
N CYS A 252 -13.48 31.60 21.44
CA CYS A 252 -13.85 30.80 22.61
C CYS A 252 -12.67 30.65 23.58
N ASN A 253 -12.92 30.06 24.75
CA ASN A 253 -11.91 29.77 25.78
C ASN A 253 -11.62 28.26 25.83
N MET A 254 -10.41 27.87 26.26
CA MET A 254 -10.00 26.46 26.34
C MET A 254 -10.99 25.61 27.14
N ASP A 255 -11.51 26.13 28.25
CA ASP A 255 -12.44 25.44 29.15
C ASP A 255 -13.84 25.20 28.54
N SER A 256 -14.14 25.79 27.37
CA SER A 256 -15.40 25.54 26.66
C SER A 256 -15.35 24.32 25.74
N ILE A 257 -14.14 23.84 25.41
CA ILE A 257 -13.93 22.71 24.50
C ILE A 257 -14.29 21.41 25.20
N GLN A 258 -15.20 20.63 24.60
CA GLN A 258 -15.62 19.34 25.15
C GLN A 258 -14.68 18.21 24.73
N PRO A 259 -14.23 17.33 25.64
CA PRO A 259 -13.38 16.20 25.30
C PRO A 259 -14.15 15.12 24.53
N ILE A 260 -13.64 14.73 23.37
CA ILE A 260 -14.23 13.65 22.53
C ILE A 260 -13.54 12.28 22.67
N PHE A 261 -12.41 12.22 23.38
CA PHE A 261 -11.66 10.98 23.62
C PHE A 261 -12.01 10.47 25.04
N PRO A 262 -13.04 9.63 25.21
CA PRO A 262 -13.45 9.21 26.53
C PRO A 262 -12.50 8.14 27.09
N SER A 263 -12.43 8.01 28.41
CA SER A 263 -11.81 6.87 29.08
C SER A 263 -12.66 5.59 29.03
N LYS A 264 -13.87 5.66 28.46
CA LYS A 264 -14.77 4.54 28.21
C LYS A 264 -15.49 4.70 26.88
N LEU A 265 -15.50 3.65 26.08
CA LEU A 265 -16.27 3.57 24.85
C LEU A 265 -17.75 3.91 25.05
N ARG A 266 -18.34 4.64 24.11
CA ARG A 266 -19.79 4.88 24.05
C ARG A 266 -20.51 3.67 23.46
N GLU A 267 -21.66 3.31 24.00
CA GLU A 267 -22.53 2.30 23.38
C GLU A 267 -23.07 2.79 22.03
N SER A 268 -23.32 1.83 21.14
CA SER A 268 -24.05 2.05 19.88
C SER A 268 -25.46 2.56 20.16
N THR A 269 -25.95 3.52 19.37
CA THR A 269 -27.36 3.92 19.45
C THR A 269 -28.31 3.00 18.70
N VAL A 270 -27.80 1.98 18.00
CA VAL A 270 -28.59 1.04 17.21
C VAL A 270 -28.20 -0.40 17.58
N SER A 271 -28.75 -0.89 18.68
CA SER A 271 -28.51 -2.25 19.16
C SER A 271 -29.00 -3.29 18.14
N GLY A 272 -28.10 -4.18 17.71
CA GLY A 272 -28.41 -5.31 16.82
C GLY A 272 -28.69 -4.98 15.35
N ASN A 273 -28.63 -3.70 14.92
CA ASN A 273 -28.80 -3.32 13.52
C ASN A 273 -27.68 -2.37 13.07
N TRP A 274 -26.68 -2.97 12.41
CA TRP A 274 -25.45 -2.31 11.97
C TRP A 274 -25.45 -1.93 10.49
N GLY A 275 -26.55 -2.20 9.77
CA GLY A 275 -26.59 -2.21 8.31
C GLY A 275 -25.96 -3.46 7.68
N LYS A 276 -26.00 -3.53 6.35
CA LYS A 276 -25.43 -4.58 5.48
C LYS A 276 -24.47 -3.95 4.49
N ALA A 277 -23.43 -4.64 4.00
CA ALA A 277 -22.56 -4.02 2.99
C ALA A 277 -23.31 -3.68 1.70
N LEU A 278 -24.14 -4.59 1.19
CA LEU A 278 -25.07 -4.32 0.09
C LEU A 278 -26.27 -3.53 0.62
N ILE A 279 -26.45 -2.30 0.13
CA ILE A 279 -27.50 -1.37 0.60
C ILE A 279 -28.67 -1.26 -0.38
N TYR A 280 -28.41 -1.39 -1.68
CA TYR A 280 -29.43 -1.31 -2.73
C TYR A 280 -28.96 -2.04 -3.99
N GLN A 281 -29.90 -2.59 -4.75
CA GLN A 281 -29.65 -3.16 -6.09
C GLN A 281 -30.81 -2.77 -6.99
N THR A 282 -30.53 -2.30 -8.20
CA THR A 282 -31.58 -1.98 -9.18
C THR A 282 -32.15 -3.26 -9.80
N GLU A 283 -33.45 -3.28 -10.07
CA GLU A 283 -34.07 -4.33 -10.89
C GLU A 283 -33.39 -4.42 -12.28
N VAL A 284 -33.19 -5.64 -12.77
CA VAL A 284 -32.72 -5.88 -14.14
C VAL A 284 -33.90 -5.71 -15.08
N ILE A 285 -33.95 -4.59 -15.80
CA ILE A 285 -34.85 -4.44 -16.95
C ILE A 285 -34.28 -5.25 -18.12
N GLU A 286 -35.14 -5.82 -18.97
CA GLU A 286 -34.71 -6.62 -20.13
C GLU A 286 -33.74 -5.85 -21.04
N GLY A 287 -32.52 -6.37 -21.21
CA GLY A 287 -31.42 -5.70 -21.92
C GLY A 287 -30.65 -4.63 -21.14
N GLY A 288 -31.06 -4.32 -19.90
CA GLY A 288 -30.40 -3.34 -19.03
C GLY A 288 -29.30 -3.93 -18.13
N ILE A 289 -28.40 -3.07 -17.67
CA ILE A 289 -27.30 -3.42 -16.74
C ILE A 289 -27.75 -3.11 -15.31
N SER A 290 -27.70 -4.09 -14.41
CA SER A 290 -27.93 -3.88 -12.98
C SER A 290 -26.82 -3.04 -12.34
N MET A 291 -27.18 -2.17 -11.40
CA MET A 291 -26.25 -1.54 -10.46
C MET A 291 -26.45 -2.11 -9.06
N THR A 292 -25.35 -2.52 -8.43
CA THR A 292 -25.29 -2.95 -7.03
C THR A 292 -24.56 -1.89 -6.23
N PHE A 293 -25.20 -1.35 -5.20
CA PHE A 293 -24.68 -0.30 -4.33
C PHE A 293 -24.21 -0.91 -3.01
N ARG A 294 -22.94 -0.65 -2.66
CA ARG A 294 -22.29 -1.15 -1.45
C ARG A 294 -21.70 -0.01 -0.63
N GLN A 295 -21.97 -0.01 0.67
CA GLN A 295 -21.31 0.92 1.59
C GLN A 295 -19.86 0.49 1.87
N GLY A 296 -18.97 1.44 2.06
CA GLY A 296 -17.57 1.21 2.42
C GLY A 296 -17.12 2.13 3.55
N GLY A 297 -17.93 2.28 4.61
CA GLY A 297 -17.74 3.32 5.63
C GLY A 297 -18.58 4.58 5.37
N ASP A 298 -18.40 5.60 6.21
CA ASP A 298 -19.16 6.86 6.20
C ASP A 298 -18.67 7.88 5.15
N GLU A 299 -17.61 7.55 4.39
CA GLU A 299 -17.08 8.39 3.31
C GLU A 299 -17.09 7.74 1.92
N PHE A 300 -17.54 6.48 1.80
CA PHE A 300 -17.37 5.71 0.56
C PHE A 300 -18.63 4.96 0.15
N LEU A 301 -18.98 5.08 -1.13
CA LEU A 301 -20.04 4.32 -1.78
C LEU A 301 -19.47 3.66 -3.04
N LEU A 302 -19.54 2.34 -3.12
CA LEU A 302 -19.14 1.56 -4.29
C LEU A 302 -20.39 1.22 -5.11
N VAL A 303 -20.31 1.44 -6.43
CA VAL A 303 -21.32 1.02 -7.40
C VAL A 303 -20.69 0.00 -8.34
N GLU A 304 -21.25 -1.20 -8.40
CA GLU A 304 -20.83 -2.27 -9.32
C GLU A 304 -21.87 -2.47 -10.42
N PHE A 305 -21.42 -2.68 -11.66
CA PHE A 305 -22.27 -2.91 -12.82
C PHE A 305 -22.29 -4.40 -13.23
N GLY A 306 -23.49 -4.93 -13.45
CA GLY A 306 -23.74 -6.28 -13.94
C GLY A 306 -23.72 -7.35 -12.85
N ASP A 307 -23.20 -8.53 -13.20
CA ASP A 307 -23.30 -9.80 -12.47
C ASP A 307 -21.94 -10.32 -11.97
N GLY A 308 -20.94 -9.45 -11.85
CA GLY A 308 -19.58 -9.81 -11.44
C GLY A 308 -18.70 -10.41 -12.54
N LYS A 309 -19.13 -10.42 -13.81
CA LYS A 309 -18.30 -10.77 -14.99
C LYS A 309 -17.81 -9.52 -15.73
N PHE A 310 -16.60 -9.54 -16.26
CA PHE A 310 -16.04 -8.38 -16.94
C PHE A 310 -16.73 -8.14 -18.30
N ASN A 311 -17.18 -6.90 -18.54
CA ASN A 311 -17.79 -6.53 -19.82
C ASN A 311 -17.45 -5.07 -20.18
N LEU A 312 -16.98 -4.82 -21.41
CA LEU A 312 -16.68 -3.46 -21.87
C LEU A 312 -17.93 -2.57 -21.93
N ASN A 313 -19.14 -3.13 -22.04
CA ASN A 313 -20.38 -2.37 -21.89
C ASN A 313 -20.54 -1.84 -20.46
N HIS A 314 -20.21 -2.65 -19.44
CA HIS A 314 -20.23 -2.20 -18.04
C HIS A 314 -19.19 -1.10 -17.82
N ARG A 315 -17.96 -1.26 -18.33
CA ARG A 315 -16.93 -0.20 -18.27
C ARG A 315 -17.39 1.08 -18.95
N CYS A 316 -18.08 0.98 -20.09
CA CYS A 316 -18.64 2.11 -20.82
C CYS A 316 -19.69 2.86 -19.97
N SER A 317 -20.60 2.13 -19.33
CA SER A 317 -21.58 2.69 -18.38
C SER A 317 -20.90 3.35 -17.16
N VAL A 318 -19.88 2.72 -16.57
CA VAL A 318 -19.08 3.32 -15.47
C VAL A 318 -18.49 4.67 -15.90
N THR A 319 -17.84 4.73 -17.07
CA THR A 319 -17.18 5.95 -17.56
C THR A 319 -18.20 7.03 -17.93
N ALA A 320 -19.34 6.65 -18.51
CA ALA A 320 -20.42 7.58 -18.82
C ALA A 320 -21.12 8.11 -17.57
N LEU A 321 -21.36 7.26 -16.55
CA LEU A 321 -21.92 7.67 -15.27
C LEU A 321 -20.97 8.60 -14.52
N ASP A 322 -19.68 8.26 -14.41
CA ASP A 322 -18.67 9.11 -13.78
C ASP A 322 -18.58 10.49 -14.46
N ARG A 323 -18.65 10.52 -15.79
CA ARG A 323 -18.74 11.77 -16.54
C ARG A 323 -20.01 12.56 -16.22
N ALA A 324 -21.19 11.95 -16.31
CA ALA A 324 -22.46 12.62 -16.02
C ALA A 324 -22.52 13.13 -14.56
N PHE A 325 -21.92 12.37 -13.63
CA PHE A 325 -21.82 12.72 -12.23
C PHE A 325 -20.87 13.91 -11.99
N LYS A 326 -19.72 13.96 -12.67
CA LYS A 326 -18.81 15.13 -12.68
C LYS A 326 -19.45 16.36 -13.32
N GLU A 327 -20.20 16.19 -14.42
CA GLU A 327 -20.96 17.28 -15.06
C GLU A 327 -22.05 17.82 -14.10
N SER A 328 -22.75 16.96 -13.35
CA SER A 328 -23.72 17.41 -12.33
C SER A 328 -23.09 18.20 -11.18
N GLN A 329 -21.90 17.80 -10.71
CA GLN A 329 -21.13 18.54 -9.68
C GLN A 329 -20.64 19.89 -10.20
N ALA A 330 -20.34 20.03 -11.49
CA ALA A 330 -19.96 21.32 -12.07
C ALA A 330 -21.11 22.35 -12.03
N SER A 331 -22.36 21.90 -12.07
CA SER A 331 -23.56 22.74 -11.92
C SER A 331 -24.06 22.93 -10.49
N ASP A 332 -23.58 22.16 -9.51
CA ASP A 332 -24.07 22.17 -8.13
C ASP A 332 -22.90 22.30 -7.12
N GLU A 333 -22.80 23.47 -6.49
CA GLU A 333 -21.77 23.73 -5.49
C GLU A 333 -21.92 22.89 -4.21
N ALA A 334 -23.13 22.52 -3.79
CA ALA A 334 -23.32 21.68 -2.62
C ALA A 334 -22.80 20.26 -2.90
N LEU A 335 -23.14 19.68 -4.05
CA LEU A 335 -22.59 18.39 -4.48
C LEU A 335 -21.06 18.44 -4.63
N ARG A 336 -20.51 19.49 -5.24
CA ARG A 336 -19.06 19.70 -5.38
C ARG A 336 -18.32 19.87 -4.04
N ARG A 337 -19.00 20.32 -2.98
CA ARG A 337 -18.45 20.39 -1.61
C ARG A 337 -18.63 19.10 -0.81
N ALA A 338 -19.58 18.25 -1.22
CA ALA A 338 -19.84 16.95 -0.58
C ALA A 338 -19.02 15.81 -1.21
N ILE A 339 -18.77 15.83 -2.51
CA ILE A 339 -18.05 14.77 -3.24
C ILE A 339 -16.67 15.29 -3.64
N TYR A 340 -15.60 14.53 -3.33
CA TYR A 340 -14.21 15.02 -3.50
C TYR A 340 -13.28 14.10 -4.30
N LYS A 341 -13.66 12.84 -4.56
CA LYS A 341 -12.97 11.96 -5.52
C LYS A 341 -13.97 10.94 -6.10
N THR A 342 -13.76 10.54 -7.34
CA THR A 342 -14.30 9.30 -7.90
C THR A 342 -13.17 8.44 -8.44
N THR A 343 -13.32 7.12 -8.36
CA THR A 343 -12.36 6.13 -8.88
C THR A 343 -13.12 5.13 -9.74
N GLY A 344 -13.08 5.32 -11.06
CA GLY A 344 -13.63 4.37 -12.03
C GLY A 344 -12.66 3.22 -12.25
N CYS A 345 -13.10 1.99 -12.05
CA CYS A 345 -12.24 0.81 -12.11
C CYS A 345 -13.04 -0.38 -12.63
N CYS A 346 -12.68 -0.88 -13.82
CA CYS A 346 -13.31 -2.05 -14.43
C CYS A 346 -14.85 -1.91 -14.51
N ASN A 347 -15.61 -2.77 -13.85
CA ASN A 347 -17.08 -2.69 -13.80
C ASN A 347 -17.61 -1.79 -12.67
N SER A 348 -16.78 -0.99 -12.01
CA SER A 348 -17.16 -0.30 -10.77
C SER A 348 -16.80 1.19 -10.74
N LEU A 349 -17.56 1.94 -9.94
CA LEU A 349 -17.29 3.32 -9.58
C LEU A 349 -17.27 3.44 -8.05
N LEU A 350 -16.12 3.81 -7.47
CA LEU A 350 -16.05 4.24 -6.07
C LEU A 350 -16.26 5.76 -6.00
N ILE A 351 -17.21 6.20 -5.17
CA ILE A 351 -17.46 7.59 -4.85
C ILE A 351 -16.92 7.88 -3.45
N HIS A 352 -16.07 8.90 -3.33
CA HIS A 352 -15.62 9.46 -2.06
C HIS A 352 -16.44 10.71 -1.73
N TYR A 353 -17.19 10.67 -0.64
CA TYR A 353 -18.15 11.71 -0.26
C TYR A 353 -18.13 12.02 1.24
N ASP A 354 -18.72 13.15 1.58
CA ASP A 354 -18.91 13.61 2.94
C ASP A 354 -20.36 13.29 3.37
N GLY A 355 -20.51 12.23 4.16
CA GLY A 355 -21.82 11.78 4.63
C GLY A 355 -22.56 12.76 5.57
N LEU A 356 -21.89 13.82 6.07
CA LEU A 356 -22.55 14.90 6.80
C LEU A 356 -23.16 15.94 5.87
N LYS A 357 -22.62 16.08 4.64
CA LYS A 357 -23.10 17.04 3.63
C LYS A 357 -24.08 16.42 2.62
N LEU A 358 -23.95 15.13 2.34
CA LEU A 358 -24.81 14.38 1.41
C LEU A 358 -25.16 13.02 1.99
N SER A 359 -26.45 12.74 2.19
CA SER A 359 -26.89 11.43 2.68
C SER A 359 -26.66 10.33 1.64
N GLN A 360 -26.39 9.12 2.13
CA GLN A 360 -26.20 7.93 1.29
C GLN A 360 -27.40 7.68 0.36
N ASP A 361 -28.63 7.80 0.86
CA ASP A 361 -29.85 7.63 0.05
C ASP A 361 -29.95 8.66 -1.08
N ASN A 362 -29.59 9.92 -0.82
CA ASN A 362 -29.61 10.96 -1.86
C ASN A 362 -28.53 10.71 -2.92
N LEU A 363 -27.35 10.22 -2.52
CA LEU A 363 -26.29 9.84 -3.45
C LEU A 363 -26.69 8.63 -4.31
N VAL A 364 -27.29 7.59 -3.73
CA VAL A 364 -27.83 6.44 -4.48
C VAL A 364 -28.90 6.88 -5.47
N ASN A 365 -29.89 7.67 -5.02
CA ASN A 365 -30.96 8.18 -5.89
C ASN A 365 -30.42 9.05 -7.05
N LEU A 366 -29.41 9.89 -6.79
CA LEU A 366 -28.74 10.70 -7.81
C LEU A 366 -28.05 9.81 -8.85
N LEU A 367 -27.26 8.81 -8.43
CA LEU A 367 -26.55 7.90 -9.33
C LEU A 367 -27.52 7.04 -10.16
N VAL A 368 -28.62 6.57 -9.55
CA VAL A 368 -29.71 5.87 -10.27
C VAL A 368 -30.38 6.77 -11.30
N SER A 369 -30.62 8.05 -10.98
CA SER A 369 -31.20 9.02 -11.90
C SER A 369 -30.26 9.33 -13.08
N LEU A 370 -28.97 9.54 -12.79
CA LEU A 370 -27.95 9.79 -13.81
C LEU A 370 -27.76 8.60 -14.74
N GLN A 371 -27.71 7.36 -14.23
CA GLN A 371 -27.60 6.18 -15.10
C GLN A 371 -28.83 6.01 -16.01
N LYS A 372 -30.04 6.33 -15.52
CA LYS A 372 -31.25 6.36 -16.36
C LYS A 372 -31.18 7.41 -17.46
N ALA A 373 -30.52 8.55 -17.22
CA ALA A 373 -30.30 9.59 -18.22
C ALA A 373 -29.17 9.25 -19.22
N VAL A 374 -28.16 8.48 -18.80
CA VAL A 374 -27.09 7.95 -19.67
C VAL A 374 -27.65 6.95 -20.69
N GLY A 375 -28.58 6.08 -20.28
CA GLY A 375 -29.27 5.15 -21.18
C GLY A 375 -28.39 3.99 -21.68
N ASP A 376 -28.76 3.43 -22.84
CA ASP A 376 -28.02 2.34 -23.48
C ASP A 376 -26.81 2.87 -24.29
N LEU A 377 -25.67 2.20 -24.14
CA LEU A 377 -24.40 2.52 -24.78
C LEU A 377 -23.89 1.38 -25.68
N SER A 378 -24.69 0.33 -25.91
CA SER A 378 -24.36 -0.86 -26.71
C SER A 378 -23.90 -0.57 -28.15
N SER A 379 -24.27 0.59 -28.69
CA SER A 379 -23.90 1.06 -30.04
C SER A 379 -23.05 2.33 -30.05
N SER A 380 -22.58 2.78 -28.87
CA SER A 380 -21.81 4.00 -28.72
C SER A 380 -20.45 3.97 -29.42
N LYS A 381 -19.96 5.16 -29.79
CA LYS A 381 -18.65 5.40 -30.39
C LYS A 381 -17.77 6.10 -29.38
N VAL A 382 -16.72 5.44 -28.91
CA VAL A 382 -15.85 5.95 -27.83
C VAL A 382 -14.53 6.46 -28.43
N PRO A 383 -14.17 7.75 -28.26
CA PRO A 383 -12.87 8.26 -28.67
C PRO A 383 -11.73 7.55 -27.92
N SER A 384 -10.74 7.06 -28.66
CA SER A 384 -9.68 6.19 -28.14
C SER A 384 -8.33 6.55 -28.76
N ARG A 385 -7.22 6.17 -28.14
CA ARG A 385 -5.88 6.20 -28.74
C ARG A 385 -5.35 4.79 -28.84
N LYS A 386 -4.82 4.40 -30.00
CA LYS A 386 -4.17 3.10 -30.17
C LYS A 386 -2.66 3.28 -30.11
N PHE A 387 -2.06 2.83 -29.02
CA PHE A 387 -0.63 2.83 -28.74
C PHE A 387 0.07 1.58 -29.26
N ARG A 388 1.33 1.75 -29.64
CA ARG A 388 2.24 0.68 -30.03
C ARG A 388 3.53 0.76 -29.20
N LEU A 389 3.73 -0.20 -28.31
CA LEU A 389 4.82 -0.21 -27.32
C LEU A 389 5.85 -1.32 -27.57
N PRO A 390 7.13 -1.13 -27.26
CA PRO A 390 8.10 -2.22 -27.22
C PRO A 390 7.81 -3.15 -26.04
N ILE A 391 8.02 -4.46 -26.20
CA ILE A 391 8.04 -5.42 -25.10
C ILE A 391 9.28 -6.33 -25.17
N CYS A 392 9.98 -6.48 -24.06
CA CYS A 392 11.04 -7.47 -23.89
C CYS A 392 10.57 -8.56 -22.91
N PHE A 393 10.49 -9.80 -23.39
CA PHE A 393 10.12 -10.98 -22.56
C PHE A 393 11.29 -11.49 -21.69
N GLU A 394 12.48 -10.92 -21.85
CA GLU A 394 13.74 -11.45 -21.30
C GLU A 394 14.40 -10.41 -20.36
N SER A 395 13.59 -9.58 -19.70
CA SER A 395 14.03 -8.48 -18.83
C SER A 395 14.93 -8.95 -17.67
N PRO A 396 16.17 -8.42 -17.56
CA PRO A 396 17.03 -8.68 -16.39
C PRO A 396 16.42 -8.19 -15.08
N ALA A 397 15.73 -7.03 -15.10
CA ALA A 397 15.12 -6.44 -13.91
C ALA A 397 13.98 -7.31 -13.34
N GLN A 398 13.20 -7.96 -14.21
CA GLN A 398 12.17 -8.90 -13.77
C GLN A 398 12.78 -10.21 -13.25
N GLN A 399 13.86 -10.70 -13.86
CA GLN A 399 14.59 -11.87 -13.36
C GLN A 399 15.14 -11.62 -11.95
N GLU A 400 15.72 -10.45 -11.70
CA GLU A 400 16.17 -10.01 -10.37
C GLU A 400 14.99 -9.92 -9.37
N ALA A 401 13.85 -9.36 -9.78
CA ALA A 401 12.68 -9.27 -8.91
C ALA A 401 12.05 -10.64 -8.57
N VAL A 402 12.07 -11.61 -9.49
CA VAL A 402 11.67 -13.01 -9.21
C VAL A 402 12.66 -13.67 -8.25
N GLN A 403 13.97 -13.51 -8.49
CA GLN A 403 15.00 -14.09 -7.62
C GLN A 403 14.91 -13.53 -6.19
N ARG A 404 14.72 -12.22 -6.04
CA ARG A 404 14.44 -11.58 -4.75
C ARG A 404 13.21 -12.17 -4.07
N TYR A 405 12.12 -12.44 -4.80
CA TYR A 405 10.91 -13.05 -4.22
C TYR A 405 11.15 -14.47 -3.69
N ILE A 406 11.89 -15.28 -4.46
CA ILE A 406 12.32 -16.63 -4.05
C ILE A 406 13.12 -16.58 -2.75
N GLU A 407 14.03 -15.62 -2.61
CA GLU A 407 14.91 -15.46 -1.44
C GLU A 407 14.23 -14.82 -0.22
N THR A 408 13.31 -13.86 -0.42
CA THR A 408 12.69 -13.07 0.67
C THR A 408 11.41 -13.67 1.23
N GLN A 409 10.59 -14.30 0.37
CA GLN A 409 9.18 -14.52 0.67
C GLN A 409 8.80 -16.00 0.54
N ARG A 410 8.81 -16.56 -0.67
CA ARG A 410 8.34 -17.92 -0.92
C ARG A 410 9.26 -18.61 -1.93
N PRO A 411 10.11 -19.57 -1.49
CA PRO A 411 11.15 -20.15 -2.32
C PRO A 411 10.65 -21.11 -3.41
N HIS A 412 9.40 -21.58 -3.31
CA HIS A 412 8.77 -22.42 -4.31
C HIS A 412 7.26 -22.18 -4.39
N ALA A 413 6.78 -22.10 -5.64
CA ALA A 413 5.38 -22.01 -6.04
C ALA A 413 5.28 -22.47 -7.50
N PRO A 414 4.10 -22.86 -8.03
CA PRO A 414 3.95 -23.24 -9.44
C PRO A 414 4.23 -22.10 -10.42
N PHE A 415 4.20 -20.85 -9.95
CA PHE A 415 4.59 -19.66 -10.70
C PHE A 415 6.10 -19.39 -10.72
N LEU A 416 6.92 -20.22 -10.07
CA LEU A 416 8.38 -20.07 -9.98
C LEU A 416 9.10 -21.26 -10.65
N PRO A 417 10.29 -21.05 -11.23
CA PRO A 417 11.00 -19.78 -11.36
C PRO A 417 10.52 -18.91 -12.53
N ASN A 418 9.60 -19.40 -13.37
CA ASN A 418 9.17 -18.70 -14.58
C ASN A 418 7.67 -18.37 -14.58
N ASN A 419 7.37 -17.08 -14.45
CA ASN A 419 6.01 -16.53 -14.46
C ASN A 419 5.32 -16.72 -15.83
N MET A 420 6.04 -16.62 -16.96
CA MET A 420 5.48 -16.83 -18.31
C MET A 420 5.05 -18.28 -18.52
N ASP A 421 5.89 -19.25 -18.14
CA ASP A 421 5.54 -20.68 -18.22
C ASP A 421 4.28 -20.97 -17.42
N PHE A 422 4.12 -20.37 -16.24
CA PHE A 422 2.93 -20.52 -15.42
C PHE A 422 1.68 -19.92 -16.07
N VAL A 423 1.74 -18.68 -16.57
CA VAL A 423 0.62 -18.04 -17.28
C VAL A 423 0.19 -18.87 -18.49
N ALA A 424 1.14 -19.43 -19.24
CA ALA A 424 0.84 -20.33 -20.35
C ALA A 424 0.19 -21.64 -19.86
N ASN A 425 0.86 -22.36 -18.95
CA ASN A 425 0.42 -23.66 -18.45
C ASN A 425 -0.95 -23.60 -17.77
N ILE A 426 -1.26 -22.56 -16.98
CA ILE A 426 -2.56 -22.45 -16.29
C ILE A 426 -3.73 -22.15 -17.23
N ASN A 427 -3.44 -21.59 -18.40
CA ASN A 427 -4.43 -21.37 -19.46
C ASN A 427 -4.47 -22.51 -20.49
N GLY A 428 -3.62 -23.53 -20.32
CA GLY A 428 -3.49 -24.65 -21.24
C GLY A 428 -2.90 -24.26 -22.61
N VAL A 429 -2.26 -23.09 -22.71
CA VAL A 429 -1.58 -22.59 -23.91
C VAL A 429 -0.07 -22.83 -23.85
N THR A 430 0.61 -22.82 -24.99
CA THR A 430 2.07 -22.88 -25.05
C THR A 430 2.70 -21.51 -24.75
N TYR A 431 4.00 -21.51 -24.46
CA TYR A 431 4.78 -20.28 -24.29
C TYR A 431 4.76 -19.41 -25.56
N ASP A 432 4.84 -20.02 -26.74
CA ASP A 432 4.78 -19.31 -28.02
C ASP A 432 3.36 -18.78 -28.32
N GLU A 433 2.30 -19.56 -28.03
CA GLU A 433 0.90 -19.07 -28.09
C GLU A 433 0.72 -17.83 -27.18
N LEU A 434 1.35 -17.79 -26.00
CA LEU A 434 1.31 -16.64 -25.09
C LEU A 434 2.07 -15.42 -25.65
N ILE A 435 3.24 -15.61 -26.28
CA ILE A 435 3.95 -14.52 -26.97
C ILE A 435 3.11 -13.98 -28.14
N ASP A 436 2.52 -14.86 -28.95
CA ASP A 436 1.67 -14.46 -30.08
C ASP A 436 0.46 -13.65 -29.61
N ILE A 437 -0.13 -13.98 -28.45
CA ILE A 437 -1.18 -13.16 -27.80
C ILE A 437 -0.68 -11.74 -27.53
N PHE A 438 0.46 -11.57 -26.86
CA PHE A 438 1.01 -10.23 -26.59
C PHE A 438 1.31 -9.42 -27.86
N LEU A 439 1.71 -10.08 -28.95
CA LEU A 439 2.15 -9.43 -30.20
C LEU A 439 1.04 -9.22 -31.23
N SER A 440 -0.13 -9.86 -31.07
CA SER A 440 -1.25 -9.77 -32.02
C SER A 440 -2.54 -9.14 -31.45
N VAL A 441 -2.71 -9.13 -30.13
CA VAL A 441 -3.96 -8.72 -29.48
C VAL A 441 -3.95 -7.22 -29.11
N GLU A 442 -5.12 -6.60 -29.23
CA GLU A 442 -5.39 -5.27 -28.70
C GLU A 442 -5.84 -5.36 -27.24
N PHE A 443 -5.09 -4.72 -26.35
CA PHE A 443 -5.38 -4.65 -24.92
C PHE A 443 -5.99 -3.28 -24.59
N MET A 444 -7.25 -3.24 -24.16
CA MET A 444 -7.91 -2.00 -23.81
C MET A 444 -7.66 -1.62 -22.36
N ALA A 445 -7.18 -0.39 -22.11
CA ALA A 445 -7.10 0.22 -20.79
C ALA A 445 -8.50 0.35 -20.17
N ILE A 446 -8.74 -0.42 -19.13
CA ILE A 446 -10.01 -0.53 -18.39
C ILE A 446 -9.90 0.04 -16.97
N CYS A 447 -8.70 0.35 -16.50
CA CYS A 447 -8.47 1.18 -15.32
C CYS A 447 -7.09 1.84 -15.39
N VAL A 448 -6.96 3.05 -14.84
CA VAL A 448 -5.70 3.78 -14.67
C VAL A 448 -5.64 4.30 -13.23
N GLY A 449 -4.79 3.73 -12.38
CA GLY A 449 -4.75 4.05 -10.93
C GLY A 449 -3.68 3.28 -10.16
N PHE A 450 -4.06 2.62 -9.04
CA PHE A 450 -3.20 1.83 -8.13
C PHE A 450 -2.04 2.66 -7.55
N PHE A 451 -0.91 2.73 -8.26
CA PHE A 451 0.18 3.66 -8.02
C PHE A 451 0.58 4.35 -9.32
N CYS A 452 0.66 5.68 -9.32
CA CYS A 452 1.18 6.49 -10.43
C CYS A 452 0.54 6.24 -11.81
N GLY A 453 -0.71 5.75 -11.86
CA GLY A 453 -1.41 5.50 -13.13
C GLY A 453 -1.08 4.14 -13.74
N ASP A 454 -0.92 3.11 -12.89
CA ASP A 454 -0.87 1.71 -13.31
C ASP A 454 -2.07 1.42 -14.18
N THR A 455 -1.80 0.86 -15.36
CA THR A 455 -2.79 0.75 -16.41
C THR A 455 -3.18 -0.70 -16.57
N ILE A 456 -4.35 -1.04 -16.01
CA ILE A 456 -4.94 -2.36 -16.08
C ILE A 456 -5.74 -2.45 -17.38
N CYS A 457 -5.51 -3.52 -18.11
CA CYS A 457 -5.97 -3.75 -19.46
C CYS A 457 -6.66 -5.11 -19.61
N LEU A 458 -7.60 -5.18 -20.54
CA LEU A 458 -8.26 -6.42 -20.96
C LEU A 458 -8.07 -6.64 -22.46
N PRO A 459 -7.80 -7.88 -22.92
CA PRO A 459 -7.99 -8.26 -24.31
C PRO A 459 -9.38 -7.85 -24.84
N VAL A 460 -9.38 -7.02 -25.88
CA VAL A 460 -10.60 -6.57 -26.59
C VAL A 460 -11.35 -7.79 -27.09
N ASP A 461 -10.66 -8.68 -27.80
CA ASP A 461 -11.19 -9.95 -28.26
C ASP A 461 -11.29 -10.95 -27.09
N PRO A 462 -12.49 -11.48 -26.77
CA PRO A 462 -12.71 -12.36 -25.63
C PRO A 462 -11.98 -13.70 -25.70
N ARG A 463 -11.52 -14.12 -26.89
CA ARG A 463 -10.85 -15.43 -27.10
C ARG A 463 -9.46 -15.48 -26.47
N TYR A 464 -8.87 -14.33 -26.16
CA TYR A 464 -7.53 -14.21 -25.59
C TYR A 464 -7.54 -13.78 -24.11
N ARG A 465 -8.71 -13.81 -23.44
CA ARG A 465 -8.84 -13.48 -22.00
C ARG A 465 -8.33 -14.63 -21.13
N LEU A 466 -7.01 -14.67 -20.95
CA LEU A 466 -6.34 -15.57 -20.02
C LEU A 466 -6.74 -15.25 -18.57
N ILE A 467 -6.86 -16.27 -17.72
CA ILE A 467 -7.13 -16.13 -16.29
C ILE A 467 -5.93 -16.68 -15.52
N CYS A 468 -5.37 -15.87 -14.62
CA CYS A 468 -4.20 -16.23 -13.83
C CYS A 468 -4.33 -15.75 -12.38
N PRO A 469 -4.06 -16.57 -11.35
CA PRO A 469 -4.08 -16.11 -9.96
C PRO A 469 -2.92 -15.14 -9.70
N LYS A 470 -3.19 -14.16 -8.84
CA LYS A 470 -2.19 -13.23 -8.30
C LYS A 470 -1.27 -14.00 -7.33
N GLN A 471 0.01 -13.62 -7.25
CA GLN A 471 1.00 -14.28 -6.39
C GLN A 471 0.58 -14.23 -4.91
N ASN A 472 0.84 -15.33 -4.20
CA ASN A 472 0.49 -15.52 -2.80
C ASN A 472 1.73 -15.92 -1.97
N PRO A 473 2.28 -15.02 -1.13
CA PRO A 473 1.92 -13.60 -0.98
C PRO A 473 2.32 -12.75 -2.21
N SER A 474 1.81 -11.52 -2.28
CA SER A 474 2.22 -10.53 -3.28
C SER A 474 3.61 -9.95 -3.00
N ARG A 475 4.36 -9.63 -4.06
CA ARG A 475 5.72 -9.08 -3.95
C ARG A 475 5.72 -7.70 -3.32
N VAL A 476 6.77 -7.42 -2.54
CA VAL A 476 7.09 -6.06 -2.06
C VAL A 476 7.65 -5.14 -3.16
N TYR A 477 8.22 -5.71 -4.23
CA TYR A 477 8.89 -4.98 -5.31
C TYR A 477 8.59 -5.61 -6.68
N THR A 478 8.37 -4.75 -7.67
CA THR A 478 8.15 -5.01 -9.09
C THR A 478 8.75 -3.83 -9.83
N PRO A 479 9.64 -4.03 -10.82
CA PRO A 479 10.36 -2.92 -11.45
C PRO A 479 9.48 -2.14 -12.43
N GLU A 480 9.77 -0.85 -12.59
CA GLU A 480 9.10 0.05 -13.52
C GLU A 480 9.03 -0.51 -14.96
N GLY A 481 7.91 -0.26 -15.63
CA GLY A 481 7.63 -0.79 -16.96
C GLY A 481 7.25 -2.27 -17.00
N SER A 482 7.08 -2.96 -15.87
CA SER A 482 6.68 -4.38 -15.87
C SER A 482 5.27 -4.57 -16.45
N VAL A 483 5.20 -5.28 -17.58
CA VAL A 483 3.98 -5.89 -18.12
C VAL A 483 3.74 -7.21 -17.37
N SER A 484 2.58 -7.36 -16.75
CA SER A 484 2.25 -8.52 -15.91
C SER A 484 0.79 -8.98 -16.10
N TRP A 485 0.43 -10.20 -15.69
CA TRP A 485 -0.94 -10.75 -15.79
C TRP A 485 -1.51 -11.17 -14.43
N GLY A 486 -2.78 -10.86 -14.16
CA GLY A 486 -3.48 -11.21 -12.92
C GLY A 486 -5.01 -11.07 -13.06
N GLY A 487 -5.76 -12.04 -12.56
CA GLY A 487 -7.17 -12.22 -12.93
C GLY A 487 -7.30 -12.43 -14.44
N SER A 488 -8.35 -11.86 -15.03
CA SER A 488 -8.52 -11.75 -16.49
C SER A 488 -7.70 -10.62 -17.15
N CYS A 489 -6.87 -9.91 -16.39
CA CYS A 489 -6.30 -8.62 -16.78
C CYS A 489 -4.77 -8.69 -16.98
N MET A 490 -4.27 -7.94 -17.95
CA MET A 490 -2.86 -7.55 -18.07
C MET A 490 -2.69 -6.17 -17.42
N ASN A 491 -1.54 -5.85 -16.82
CA ASN A 491 -1.25 -4.49 -16.36
C ASN A 491 0.16 -4.02 -16.72
N ILE A 492 0.38 -2.71 -16.65
CA ILE A 492 1.70 -2.08 -16.78
C ILE A 492 1.99 -1.31 -15.48
N TYR A 493 2.95 -1.81 -14.69
CA TYR A 493 3.48 -1.12 -13.51
C TYR A 493 4.31 0.09 -13.95
N PRO A 494 3.94 1.34 -13.61
CA PRO A 494 4.55 2.52 -14.20
C PRO A 494 5.72 3.09 -13.38
N VAL A 495 5.90 2.56 -12.17
CA VAL A 495 6.95 2.91 -11.22
C VAL A 495 7.31 1.66 -10.42
N ASP A 496 8.50 1.65 -9.83
CA ASP A 496 8.91 0.61 -8.89
C ASP A 496 7.90 0.52 -7.73
N SER A 497 7.29 -0.65 -7.54
CA SER A 497 6.15 -0.78 -6.62
C SER A 497 5.85 -2.22 -6.18
N PRO A 498 5.14 -2.43 -5.05
CA PRO A 498 4.61 -3.74 -4.67
C PRO A 498 3.61 -4.25 -5.72
N GLY A 499 3.63 -5.55 -6.02
CA GLY A 499 2.83 -6.13 -7.11
C GLY A 499 2.46 -7.59 -6.91
N GLY A 500 1.25 -7.96 -7.34
CA GLY A 500 0.73 -9.33 -7.26
C GLY A 500 0.57 -10.03 -8.61
N TYR A 501 0.64 -9.31 -9.73
CA TYR A 501 0.46 -9.90 -11.07
C TYR A 501 1.74 -10.67 -11.48
N GLN A 502 1.60 -11.76 -12.23
CA GLN A 502 2.71 -12.56 -12.75
C GLN A 502 3.48 -11.77 -13.81
N MET A 503 4.79 -11.57 -13.64
CA MET A 503 5.59 -10.75 -14.55
C MET A 503 5.82 -11.48 -15.88
N THR A 504 5.34 -10.89 -16.98
CA THR A 504 5.34 -11.51 -18.32
C THR A 504 6.28 -10.83 -19.32
N GLY A 505 6.66 -9.57 -19.09
CA GLY A 505 7.66 -8.86 -19.88
C GLY A 505 7.83 -7.42 -19.41
N GLN A 506 8.72 -6.64 -20.03
CA GLN A 506 8.94 -5.24 -19.66
C GLN A 506 8.80 -4.30 -20.88
N THR A 507 8.22 -3.13 -20.63
CA THR A 507 8.02 -2.03 -21.58
C THR A 507 8.53 -0.71 -20.96
N ILE A 508 8.23 0.44 -21.58
CA ILE A 508 8.59 1.76 -21.06
C ILE A 508 7.64 2.15 -19.90
N PRO A 509 8.13 2.74 -18.78
CA PRO A 509 7.35 3.04 -17.57
C PRO A 509 6.08 3.89 -17.70
N CYS A 510 5.80 4.56 -18.83
CA CYS A 510 4.53 5.27 -19.06
C CYS A 510 4.08 6.31 -17.99
N PHE A 511 4.97 6.73 -17.09
CA PHE A 511 4.74 7.78 -16.10
C PHE A 511 5.92 8.75 -16.01
N ASP A 512 5.64 10.05 -16.03
CA ASP A 512 6.63 11.10 -15.83
C ASP A 512 6.27 11.97 -14.63
N GLN A 513 6.95 11.75 -13.51
CA GLN A 513 6.75 12.47 -12.24
C GLN A 513 6.77 14.00 -12.38
N LEU A 514 7.53 14.55 -13.34
CA LEU A 514 7.61 16.00 -13.56
C LEU A 514 6.60 16.50 -14.61
N GLY A 515 6.03 15.61 -15.43
CA GLY A 515 5.13 15.96 -16.51
C GLY A 515 5.75 16.88 -17.57
N VAL A 516 7.02 16.68 -17.89
CA VAL A 516 7.82 17.50 -18.83
C VAL A 516 8.32 16.73 -20.06
N LYS A 517 8.31 15.40 -20.02
CA LYS A 517 8.65 14.54 -21.17
C LYS A 517 7.57 14.66 -22.27
N PRO A 518 7.90 14.33 -23.54
CA PRO A 518 6.90 14.25 -24.61
C PRO A 518 5.71 13.37 -24.22
N ASP A 519 4.51 13.78 -24.63
CA ASP A 519 3.22 13.12 -24.36
C ASP A 519 2.69 13.21 -22.90
N PHE A 520 3.41 13.89 -22.00
CA PHE A 520 2.98 14.16 -20.61
C PHE A 520 2.69 15.65 -20.35
N SER A 521 2.06 15.94 -19.20
CA SER A 521 1.96 17.31 -18.67
C SER A 521 1.96 17.31 -17.14
N ALA A 522 2.23 18.45 -16.50
CA ALA A 522 2.19 18.57 -15.03
C ALA A 522 0.81 18.25 -14.42
N SER A 523 -0.28 18.31 -15.19
CA SER A 523 -1.62 17.88 -14.79
C SER A 523 -1.96 16.44 -15.22
N GLN A 524 -1.13 15.81 -16.04
CA GLN A 524 -1.28 14.44 -16.54
C GLN A 524 0.11 13.76 -16.65
N PRO A 525 0.66 13.27 -15.53
CA PRO A 525 1.95 12.57 -15.51
C PRO A 525 1.84 11.09 -15.87
N GLY A 526 0.65 10.50 -15.87
CA GLY A 526 0.39 9.15 -16.41
C GLY A 526 -0.01 9.21 -17.89
N LEU A 527 0.53 8.32 -18.72
CA LEU A 527 0.34 8.36 -20.18
C LEU A 527 -1.09 8.03 -20.61
N PHE A 528 -1.68 6.99 -20.03
CA PHE A 528 -2.93 6.39 -20.48
C PHE A 528 -4.18 7.00 -19.85
N ARG A 529 -5.32 6.73 -20.49
CA ARG A 529 -6.67 6.97 -19.99
C ARG A 529 -7.56 5.78 -20.36
N ASP A 530 -8.75 5.73 -19.77
CA ASP A 530 -9.79 4.76 -20.11
C ASP A 530 -10.03 4.69 -21.63
N PHE A 531 -10.24 3.47 -22.14
CA PHE A 531 -10.45 3.14 -23.55
C PHE A 531 -9.27 3.41 -24.49
N ASP A 532 -8.10 3.84 -24.02
CA ASP A 532 -6.89 3.67 -24.84
C ASP A 532 -6.65 2.18 -25.11
N GLN A 533 -6.07 1.88 -26.27
CA GLN A 533 -5.76 0.53 -26.72
C GLN A 533 -4.25 0.38 -26.82
N ILE A 534 -3.71 -0.74 -26.36
CA ILE A 534 -2.27 -1.03 -26.33
C ILE A 534 -2.02 -2.25 -27.20
N THR A 535 -1.01 -2.15 -28.05
CA THR A 535 -0.44 -3.25 -28.85
C THR A 535 1.06 -3.28 -28.62
N PHE A 536 1.67 -4.47 -28.67
CA PHE A 536 3.12 -4.61 -28.45
C PHE A 536 3.87 -5.04 -29.72
N TYR A 537 5.17 -4.74 -29.74
CA TYR A 537 6.13 -5.35 -30.66
C TYR A 537 7.35 -5.82 -29.87
N ARG A 538 7.86 -7.02 -30.19
CA ARG A 538 9.00 -7.61 -29.49
C ARG A 538 10.27 -6.79 -29.75
N VAL A 539 11.05 -6.58 -28.70
CA VAL A 539 12.41 -6.01 -28.76
C VAL A 539 13.40 -6.86 -27.94
N GLY A 540 14.68 -6.75 -28.29
CA GLY A 540 15.78 -7.31 -27.50
C GLY A 540 16.08 -6.47 -26.24
N LYS A 541 16.97 -6.98 -25.37
CA LYS A 541 17.31 -6.32 -24.09
C LYS A 541 18.00 -4.98 -24.32
N GLU A 542 18.98 -4.96 -25.20
CA GLU A 542 19.80 -3.80 -25.57
C GLU A 542 18.96 -2.71 -26.23
N GLU A 543 17.92 -3.10 -26.96
CA GLU A 543 16.94 -2.18 -27.55
C GLU A 543 16.01 -1.57 -26.50
N LEU A 544 15.50 -2.38 -25.56
CA LEU A 544 14.71 -1.85 -24.44
C LEU A 544 15.56 -0.92 -23.56
N GLU A 545 16.79 -1.29 -23.22
CA GLU A 545 17.72 -0.46 -22.43
C GLU A 545 17.99 0.89 -23.10
N ARG A 546 18.24 0.88 -24.42
CA ARG A 546 18.39 2.10 -25.24
C ARG A 546 17.14 2.97 -25.17
N ASP A 547 15.96 2.38 -25.31
CA ASP A 547 14.70 3.11 -25.33
C ASP A 547 14.31 3.62 -23.92
N MET A 548 14.66 2.89 -22.86
CA MET A 548 14.60 3.31 -21.45
C MET A 548 15.52 4.51 -21.19
N ALA A 549 16.77 4.48 -21.69
CA ALA A 549 17.68 5.62 -21.60
C ALA A 549 17.14 6.86 -22.36
N ARG A 550 16.51 6.65 -23.51
CA ARG A 550 15.78 7.72 -24.24
C ARG A 550 14.60 8.25 -23.44
N PHE A 551 13.83 7.40 -22.76
CA PHE A 551 12.70 7.83 -21.94
C PHE A 551 13.17 8.67 -20.74
N ARG A 552 14.17 8.18 -20.01
CA ARG A 552 14.79 8.88 -18.86
C ARG A 552 15.38 10.25 -19.26
N SER A 553 15.91 10.38 -20.47
CA SER A 553 16.43 11.64 -21.03
C SER A 553 15.40 12.51 -21.77
N GLY A 554 14.11 12.15 -21.78
CA GLY A 554 13.07 12.90 -22.49
C GLY A 554 13.13 12.85 -24.02
N CYS A 555 13.94 11.94 -24.58
CA CYS A 555 14.18 11.74 -26.00
C CYS A 555 13.36 10.58 -26.62
N TYR A 556 12.54 9.89 -25.83
CA TYR A 556 11.56 8.91 -26.30
C TYR A 556 10.27 9.62 -26.73
N LYS A 557 9.57 9.07 -27.71
CA LYS A 557 8.26 9.55 -28.18
C LYS A 557 7.34 8.35 -28.33
N PHE A 558 6.15 8.41 -27.75
CA PHE A 558 5.22 7.30 -27.87
C PHE A 558 4.60 7.26 -29.26
N GLN A 559 4.42 6.05 -29.79
CA GLN A 559 3.72 5.85 -31.07
C GLN A 559 2.25 5.57 -30.77
N TYR A 560 1.37 6.47 -31.18
CA TYR A 560 -0.07 6.25 -31.12
C TYR A 560 -0.82 6.99 -32.22
N GLU A 561 -2.00 6.49 -32.54
CA GLU A 561 -2.98 7.13 -33.43
C GLU A 561 -4.31 7.37 -32.70
N ASN A 562 -5.04 8.41 -33.10
CA ASN A 562 -6.39 8.66 -32.59
C ASN A 562 -7.39 7.81 -33.38
N VAL A 563 -8.19 7.02 -32.68
CA VAL A 563 -9.16 6.07 -33.26
C VAL A 563 -10.51 6.21 -32.57
N ILE A 564 -11.51 5.52 -33.09
CA ILE A 564 -12.84 5.40 -32.48
C ILE A 564 -13.06 3.92 -32.18
N PHE A 565 -13.23 3.58 -30.89
CA PHE A 565 -13.71 2.27 -30.50
C PHE A 565 -15.22 2.19 -30.68
N ASP A 566 -15.70 1.09 -31.22
CA ASP A 566 -17.09 0.94 -31.66
C ASP A 566 -17.76 -0.20 -30.89
N MET A 567 -18.61 0.17 -29.91
CA MET A 567 -19.31 -0.81 -29.07
C MET A 567 -20.20 -1.74 -29.90
N SER A 568 -20.75 -1.29 -31.02
CA SER A 568 -21.57 -2.16 -31.89
C SER A 568 -20.74 -3.24 -32.58
N ASN A 569 -19.51 -2.92 -33.00
CA ASN A 569 -18.59 -3.92 -33.55
C ASN A 569 -18.06 -4.87 -32.47
N HIS A 570 -17.76 -4.37 -31.27
CA HIS A 570 -17.35 -5.23 -30.16
C HIS A 570 -18.49 -6.18 -29.73
N ASN A 571 -19.72 -5.69 -29.62
CA ASN A 571 -20.88 -6.52 -29.26
C ASN A 571 -21.19 -7.57 -30.33
N ARG A 572 -20.98 -7.25 -31.62
CA ARG A 572 -21.03 -8.24 -32.70
C ARG A 572 -19.93 -9.29 -32.55
N LEU A 573 -18.68 -8.90 -32.25
CA LEU A 573 -17.58 -9.83 -31.98
C LEU A 573 -17.89 -10.78 -30.80
N LEU A 574 -18.46 -10.27 -29.70
CA LEU A 574 -18.89 -11.10 -28.56
C LEU A 574 -19.93 -12.17 -28.98
N GLY A 575 -20.86 -11.82 -29.87
CA GLY A 575 -21.84 -12.76 -30.42
C GLY A 575 -21.24 -13.79 -31.39
N GLU A 576 -20.43 -13.32 -32.34
CA GLU A 576 -19.78 -14.15 -33.37
C GLU A 576 -18.78 -15.17 -32.77
N THR A 577 -18.05 -14.78 -31.72
CA THR A 577 -17.00 -15.63 -31.11
C THR A 577 -17.45 -16.44 -29.90
N ARG A 578 -18.72 -16.34 -29.47
CA ARG A 578 -19.25 -16.93 -28.22
C ARG A 578 -18.86 -18.41 -28.04
N ASP A 579 -19.00 -19.20 -29.09
CA ASP A 579 -18.80 -20.65 -29.01
C ASP A 579 -17.30 -21.01 -29.03
N GLU A 580 -16.45 -20.20 -29.69
CA GLU A 580 -14.98 -20.29 -29.61
C GLU A 580 -14.48 -19.94 -28.20
N VAL A 581 -15.02 -18.88 -27.58
CA VAL A 581 -14.71 -18.47 -26.20
C VAL A 581 -15.12 -19.55 -25.20
N ALA A 582 -16.27 -20.21 -25.40
CA ALA A 582 -16.69 -21.33 -24.57
C ALA A 582 -15.72 -22.52 -24.68
N GLY A 583 -15.26 -22.84 -25.90
CA GLY A 583 -14.22 -23.84 -26.14
C GLY A 583 -12.89 -23.51 -25.45
N PHE A 584 -12.44 -22.25 -25.56
CA PHE A 584 -11.23 -21.78 -24.90
C PHE A 584 -11.34 -21.85 -23.37
N LYS A 585 -12.44 -21.37 -22.77
CA LYS A 585 -12.69 -21.46 -21.33
C LYS A 585 -12.72 -22.91 -20.83
N SER A 586 -13.16 -23.88 -21.64
CA SER A 586 -13.08 -25.31 -21.30
C SER A 586 -11.65 -25.87 -21.29
N ARG A 587 -10.81 -25.48 -22.28
CA ARG A 587 -9.36 -25.79 -22.31
C ARG A 587 -8.65 -25.21 -21.08
N GLN A 588 -8.92 -23.93 -20.80
CA GLN A 588 -8.41 -23.20 -19.64
C GLN A 588 -8.80 -23.87 -18.32
N ALA A 589 -10.09 -24.15 -18.08
CA ALA A 589 -10.56 -24.80 -16.85
C ALA A 589 -9.90 -26.16 -16.60
N THR A 590 -9.69 -26.96 -17.64
CA THR A 590 -8.98 -28.26 -17.55
C THR A 590 -7.54 -28.09 -17.06
N ALA A 591 -6.84 -27.08 -17.58
CA ALA A 591 -5.46 -26.79 -17.17
C ALA A 591 -5.36 -26.20 -15.76
N GLN A 592 -6.34 -25.37 -15.38
CA GLN A 592 -6.44 -24.77 -14.05
C GLN A 592 -6.53 -25.80 -12.92
N VAL A 593 -7.29 -26.90 -13.09
CA VAL A 593 -7.38 -27.97 -12.08
C VAL A 593 -6.00 -28.53 -11.71
N LYS A 594 -5.12 -28.72 -12.70
CA LYS A 594 -3.74 -29.21 -12.48
C LYS A 594 -2.90 -28.19 -11.71
N MET A 595 -2.95 -26.91 -12.10
CA MET A 595 -2.15 -25.87 -11.46
C MET A 595 -2.61 -25.56 -10.02
N LEU A 596 -3.91 -25.62 -9.76
CA LEU A 596 -4.48 -25.46 -8.40
C LEU A 596 -4.01 -26.57 -7.45
N ALA A 597 -3.93 -27.82 -7.93
CA ALA A 597 -3.40 -28.92 -7.14
C ALA A 597 -1.92 -28.69 -6.75
N LEU A 598 -1.09 -28.22 -7.70
CA LEU A 598 0.31 -27.88 -7.45
C LEU A 598 0.47 -26.67 -6.52
N GLU A 599 -0.41 -25.65 -6.61
CA GLU A 599 -0.35 -24.50 -5.71
C GLU A 599 -0.69 -24.91 -4.28
N LYS A 600 -1.69 -25.77 -4.10
CA LYS A 600 -2.03 -26.32 -2.80
C LYS A 600 -0.87 -27.14 -2.20
N GLU A 601 -0.33 -28.09 -2.97
CA GLU A 601 0.82 -28.90 -2.53
C GLU A 601 2.02 -28.02 -2.14
N SER A 602 2.31 -27.00 -2.94
CA SER A 602 3.39 -26.05 -2.66
C SER A 602 3.13 -25.17 -1.43
N MET A 603 1.87 -24.79 -1.16
CA MET A 603 1.50 -24.01 0.01
C MET A 603 1.59 -24.85 1.29
N ASP A 604 1.00 -26.05 1.27
CA ASP A 604 1.03 -27.01 2.38
C ASP A 604 2.49 -27.34 2.77
N ARG A 605 3.37 -27.55 1.77
CA ARG A 605 4.81 -27.72 1.97
C ARG A 605 5.47 -26.51 2.63
N TRP A 606 5.27 -25.30 2.10
CA TRP A 606 5.91 -24.09 2.60
C TRP A 606 5.49 -23.75 4.04
N ILE A 607 4.22 -24.02 4.39
CA ILE A 607 3.71 -23.91 5.77
C ILE A 607 4.41 -24.93 6.69
N ALA A 608 4.57 -26.18 6.25
CA ALA A 608 5.23 -27.22 7.03
C ALA A 608 6.73 -26.93 7.25
N GLU A 609 7.44 -26.42 6.24
CA GLU A 609 8.85 -25.99 6.37
C GLU A 609 8.99 -24.83 7.37
N LYS A 610 8.13 -23.80 7.28
CA LYS A 610 8.14 -22.69 8.24
C LYS A 610 7.88 -23.10 9.69
N ALA A 611 7.11 -24.16 9.93
CA ALA A 611 6.91 -24.68 11.28
C ALA A 611 8.17 -25.34 11.86
N GLN A 612 9.04 -25.93 11.01
CA GLN A 612 10.21 -26.71 11.43
C GLN A 612 11.44 -25.86 11.77
N ASN A 613 11.56 -24.63 11.24
CA ASN A 613 12.75 -23.77 11.39
C ASN A 613 12.91 -23.08 12.76
N HIS A 614 12.38 -23.65 13.85
CA HIS A 614 12.60 -23.12 15.20
C HIS A 614 13.91 -23.65 15.80
N VAL A 615 14.93 -22.79 15.90
CA VAL A 615 16.21 -23.13 16.54
C VAL A 615 16.01 -23.43 18.04
N PRO A 616 16.58 -24.53 18.59
CA PRO A 616 16.46 -24.87 20.01
C PRO A 616 16.96 -23.77 20.95
N VAL A 617 16.16 -23.44 21.96
CA VAL A 617 16.37 -22.31 22.88
C VAL A 617 17.60 -22.47 23.79
N ASP A 618 17.95 -23.71 24.16
CA ASP A 618 18.92 -23.99 25.22
C ASP A 618 20.38 -23.73 24.82
N GLU A 619 20.74 -23.96 23.55
CA GLU A 619 22.10 -23.72 23.02
C GLU A 619 22.40 -22.21 22.91
N ILE A 620 21.36 -21.41 22.61
CA ILE A 620 21.41 -19.95 22.51
C ILE A 620 21.59 -19.31 23.90
N ALA A 621 21.11 -19.95 24.97
CA ALA A 621 21.27 -19.44 26.33
C ALA A 621 22.74 -19.51 26.79
N LEU A 622 23.44 -20.61 26.48
CA LEU A 622 24.82 -20.86 26.90
C LEU A 622 25.83 -19.88 26.26
N LEU A 623 25.69 -19.59 24.96
CA LEU A 623 26.57 -18.65 24.25
C LEU A 623 26.46 -17.19 24.75
N ARG A 624 25.35 -16.84 25.41
CA ARG A 624 25.09 -15.48 25.93
C ARG A 624 25.68 -15.19 27.29
N GLU A 625 26.05 -16.21 28.06
CA GLU A 625 26.66 -16.02 29.38
C GLU A 625 28.17 -15.76 29.30
N ASP A 626 28.79 -15.98 28.13
CA ASP A 626 30.22 -15.71 27.94
C ASP A 626 30.45 -14.19 27.67
N PRO A 627 31.16 -13.47 28.57
CA PRO A 627 31.44 -12.04 28.41
C PRO A 627 32.41 -11.75 27.28
N GLY A 628 33.14 -12.75 26.80
CA GLY A 628 33.96 -12.69 25.60
C GLY A 628 33.15 -12.93 24.33
N ILE A 629 31.85 -12.66 24.27
CA ILE A 629 31.08 -12.97 23.06
C ILE A 629 30.11 -11.84 22.65
N LEU A 630 30.61 -10.91 21.82
CA LEU A 630 29.88 -9.78 21.20
C LEU A 630 28.72 -10.15 20.27
N THR A 631 27.58 -10.35 20.91
CA THR A 631 26.27 -9.86 20.50
C THR A 631 26.15 -8.80 19.31
N LEU A 632 25.18 -8.80 18.33
CA LEU A 632 24.81 -7.61 17.46
C LEU A 632 23.39 -7.64 16.77
N TYR A 633 22.44 -6.69 16.98
CA TYR A 633 20.95 -6.90 16.79
C TYR A 633 20.24 -6.76 15.43
N ALA A 634 19.01 -7.32 15.42
CA ALA A 634 17.84 -6.80 14.70
C ALA A 634 17.30 -5.47 15.31
N PRO A 635 17.37 -4.34 14.60
CA PRO A 635 16.97 -3.02 15.12
C PRO A 635 15.45 -2.79 15.19
N LEU A 636 14.65 -3.60 14.47
CA LEU A 636 13.20 -3.62 14.51
C LEU A 636 12.66 -5.01 14.14
N ASP A 637 11.36 -5.25 14.33
CA ASP A 637 10.70 -6.47 13.88
C ASP A 637 10.79 -6.59 12.35
N ALA A 638 11.24 -7.75 11.85
CA ALA A 638 11.59 -7.94 10.45
C ALA A 638 11.53 -9.40 10.00
N ASN A 639 11.44 -9.62 8.69
CA ASN A 639 11.88 -10.86 8.05
C ASN A 639 13.41 -10.81 7.85
N VAL A 640 14.08 -11.97 7.81
CA VAL A 640 15.48 -12.08 7.41
C VAL A 640 15.53 -12.31 5.91
N TRP A 641 16.06 -11.37 5.14
CA TRP A 641 16.22 -11.54 3.68
C TRP A 641 17.49 -12.32 3.37
N LYS A 642 18.64 -11.86 3.88
CA LYS A 642 19.93 -12.42 3.49
C LYS A 642 20.87 -12.53 4.67
N VAL A 643 21.52 -13.69 4.77
CA VAL A 643 22.68 -13.91 5.63
C VAL A 643 23.90 -13.91 4.71
N ASN A 644 24.83 -12.96 4.87
CA ASN A 644 25.97 -12.79 3.97
C ASN A 644 27.17 -13.68 4.34
N PHE A 645 27.19 -14.26 5.55
CA PHE A 645 28.32 -15.00 6.10
C PHE A 645 27.84 -16.16 6.99
N ALA A 646 28.58 -17.28 7.01
CA ALA A 646 28.25 -18.47 7.79
C ALA A 646 29.04 -18.55 9.12
N ASP A 647 28.68 -19.51 9.98
CA ASP A 647 29.47 -19.92 11.14
C ASP A 647 30.97 -20.07 10.77
N GLY A 648 31.85 -19.54 11.60
CA GLY A 648 33.31 -19.50 11.40
C GLY A 648 33.84 -18.43 10.44
N SER A 649 32.98 -17.61 9.81
CA SER A 649 33.44 -16.55 8.89
C SER A 649 34.10 -15.39 9.62
N VAL A 650 35.19 -14.86 9.06
CA VAL A 650 35.84 -13.63 9.56
C VAL A 650 35.31 -12.42 8.79
N ILE A 651 34.77 -11.44 9.52
CA ILE A 651 34.21 -10.18 9.02
C ILE A 651 34.98 -8.99 9.59
N ARG A 652 34.84 -7.81 8.98
CA ARG A 652 35.32 -6.53 9.54
C ARG A 652 34.15 -5.69 10.06
N SER A 653 34.47 -4.71 10.91
CA SER A 653 33.53 -3.65 11.31
C SER A 653 32.83 -3.01 10.10
N ALA A 654 31.57 -2.61 10.27
CA ALA A 654 30.67 -2.08 9.24
C ALA A 654 30.37 -2.97 8.01
N GLN A 655 30.88 -4.22 7.94
CA GLN A 655 30.41 -5.18 6.94
C GLN A 655 28.97 -5.61 7.26
N VAL A 656 28.10 -5.59 6.26
CA VAL A 656 26.69 -5.99 6.40
C VAL A 656 26.61 -7.51 6.50
N VAL A 657 26.32 -8.01 7.70
CA VAL A 657 26.37 -9.44 8.00
C VAL A 657 25.02 -10.12 7.73
N VAL A 658 23.93 -9.41 8.04
CA VAL A 658 22.56 -9.80 7.72
C VAL A 658 21.86 -8.62 7.05
N ILE A 659 20.97 -8.89 6.10
CA ILE A 659 20.01 -7.92 5.59
C ILE A 659 18.62 -8.39 6.00
N LEU A 660 17.90 -7.52 6.70
CA LEU A 660 16.52 -7.74 7.09
C LEU A 660 15.58 -7.04 6.11
N GLU A 661 14.36 -7.55 5.98
CA GLU A 661 13.25 -6.90 5.30
C GLU A 661 12.18 -6.54 6.33
N ALA A 662 11.92 -5.26 6.52
CA ALA A 662 10.78 -4.80 7.32
C ALA A 662 10.21 -3.53 6.74
N MET A 663 8.91 -3.33 6.94
CA MET A 663 8.18 -2.18 6.38
C MET A 663 8.36 -2.02 4.85
N LYS A 664 8.59 -3.13 4.13
CA LYS A 664 8.95 -3.18 2.69
C LYS A 664 10.29 -2.47 2.34
N MET A 665 11.19 -2.32 3.30
CA MET A 665 12.53 -1.76 3.12
C MET A 665 13.61 -2.76 3.52
N GLU A 666 14.78 -2.62 2.93
CA GLU A 666 15.99 -3.35 3.29
C GLU A 666 16.70 -2.66 4.46
N ILE A 667 17.04 -3.44 5.49
CA ILE A 667 17.69 -2.96 6.71
C ILE A 667 18.97 -3.76 6.89
N SER A 668 20.09 -3.10 6.60
CA SER A 668 21.42 -3.67 6.81
C SER A 668 21.74 -3.79 8.30
N VAL A 669 22.14 -4.99 8.73
CA VAL A 669 22.65 -5.29 10.07
C VAL A 669 24.15 -5.51 9.96
N SER A 670 24.93 -4.64 10.60
CA SER A 670 26.40 -4.65 10.59
C SER A 670 26.95 -4.36 11.98
N TYR A 671 28.12 -4.91 12.32
CA TYR A 671 28.81 -4.53 13.54
C TYR A 671 29.48 -3.16 13.37
N ASP A 672 28.71 -2.11 13.67
CA ASP A 672 29.23 -0.75 13.83
C ASP A 672 29.69 -0.55 15.30
N GLY A 673 30.86 -1.08 15.67
CA GLY A 673 31.54 -0.78 16.94
C GLY A 673 31.73 0.73 17.15
N ASP A 674 31.92 1.22 18.39
CA ASP A 674 31.77 2.66 18.67
C ASP A 674 32.68 3.51 17.76
N LYS A 675 32.10 4.49 17.04
CA LYS A 675 32.72 5.13 15.85
C LYS A 675 33.81 6.16 16.23
N ARG A 676 34.35 6.05 17.44
CA ARG A 676 35.26 7.01 18.07
C ARG A 676 36.73 6.59 18.02
N ASP A 677 37.01 5.29 17.89
CA ASP A 677 38.36 4.75 18.14
C ASP A 677 39.12 4.34 16.86
N GLY A 678 38.48 4.32 15.70
CA GLY A 678 39.15 4.13 14.40
C GLY A 678 39.80 2.76 14.18
N ILE A 679 39.38 1.72 14.91
CA ILE A 679 40.02 0.40 14.89
C ILE A 679 39.45 -0.48 13.77
N ASP A 680 40.31 -0.96 12.86
CA ASP A 680 39.99 -1.90 11.78
C ASP A 680 39.98 -3.36 12.33
N GLU A 681 39.13 -3.61 13.33
CA GLU A 681 39.00 -4.92 13.98
C GLU A 681 38.29 -5.96 13.10
N SER A 682 38.79 -7.20 13.16
CA SER A 682 38.21 -8.38 12.51
C SER A 682 37.55 -9.31 13.53
N PHE A 683 36.31 -9.69 13.26
CA PHE A 683 35.45 -10.47 14.13
C PHE A 683 35.18 -11.84 13.50
N THR A 684 35.25 -12.93 14.28
CA THR A 684 34.76 -14.25 13.83
C THR A 684 33.30 -14.41 14.22
N ILE A 685 32.50 -14.93 13.30
CA ILE A 685 31.11 -15.33 13.55
C ILE A 685 31.12 -16.69 14.26
N GLU A 686 30.82 -16.73 15.55
CA GLU A 686 30.68 -18.00 16.27
C GLU A 686 29.42 -18.77 15.84
N LYS A 687 28.29 -18.05 15.75
CA LYS A 687 26.99 -18.65 15.39
C LYS A 687 26.08 -17.67 14.66
N VAL A 688 25.49 -18.10 13.55
CA VAL A 688 24.33 -17.44 12.94
C VAL A 688 23.05 -18.04 13.56
N LEU A 689 22.23 -17.20 14.18
CA LEU A 689 21.00 -17.61 14.87
C LEU A 689 19.72 -17.57 14.00
N VAL A 690 19.86 -17.19 12.73
CA VAL A 690 18.75 -16.97 11.79
C VAL A 690 19.12 -17.41 10.37
N GLN A 691 18.11 -17.74 9.56
CA GLN A 691 18.23 -18.08 8.15
C GLN A 691 17.36 -17.14 7.29
N PRO A 692 17.65 -17.00 5.98
CA PRO A 692 16.74 -16.36 5.03
C PRO A 692 15.31 -16.94 5.14
N GLY A 693 14.32 -16.06 5.32
CA GLY A 693 12.92 -16.40 5.53
C GLY A 693 12.43 -16.40 6.99
N ASP A 694 13.32 -16.35 7.98
CA ASP A 694 12.97 -16.27 9.41
C ASP A 694 12.35 -14.91 9.77
N THR A 695 11.67 -14.83 10.92
CA THR A 695 11.13 -13.58 11.48
C THR A 695 11.79 -13.27 12.83
N VAL A 696 12.21 -12.01 13.02
CA VAL A 696 12.85 -11.48 14.23
C VAL A 696 12.04 -10.31 14.79
N ARG A 697 12.08 -10.04 16.10
CA ARG A 697 11.46 -8.83 16.70
C ARG A 697 12.50 -7.78 17.13
N ALA A 698 12.03 -6.54 17.28
CA ALA A 698 12.77 -5.41 17.79
C ALA A 698 13.27 -5.70 19.19
N GLY A 699 14.57 -5.90 19.33
CA GLY A 699 15.14 -6.16 20.62
C GLY A 699 15.12 -7.63 21.07
N ASP A 700 14.82 -8.57 20.18
CA ASP A 700 14.75 -10.00 20.51
C ASP A 700 16.13 -10.59 20.84
N ALA A 701 16.27 -10.96 22.11
CA ALA A 701 17.08 -12.07 22.56
C ALA A 701 16.23 -12.79 23.62
N LEU A 702 16.03 -14.11 23.48
CA LEU A 702 15.29 -14.98 24.41
C LEU A 702 15.64 -14.69 25.90
N ASN A 703 14.86 -13.77 26.47
CA ASN A 703 14.77 -13.17 27.82
C ASN A 703 16.00 -12.57 28.58
N LYS A 704 15.68 -11.64 29.51
CA LYS A 704 16.52 -10.52 30.01
C LYS A 704 17.15 -10.70 31.40
N ASN A 705 18.18 -9.88 31.71
CA ASN A 705 18.18 -9.06 32.93
C ASN A 705 19.01 -7.73 32.87
N LYS A 706 18.66 -6.79 33.77
CA LYS A 706 18.98 -5.33 33.87
C LYS A 706 20.49 -4.94 33.86
N LYS A 707 20.93 -3.72 33.47
CA LYS A 707 20.75 -2.41 34.17
C LYS A 707 21.21 -1.19 33.30
N LYS A 708 20.74 0.04 33.59
CA LYS A 708 21.13 1.31 32.91
C LYS A 708 22.38 1.96 33.52
N THR A 709 23.14 2.70 32.70
CA THR A 709 23.93 3.88 33.10
C THR A 709 24.07 4.86 31.92
N TYR A 710 24.04 6.16 32.20
CA TYR A 710 24.30 7.27 31.25
C TYR A 710 25.75 7.73 31.35
N ASN A 711 26.29 8.41 30.32
CA ASN A 711 27.10 9.62 30.51
C ASN A 711 27.20 10.48 29.23
N SER A 712 27.42 11.78 29.45
CA SER A 712 27.48 12.90 28.51
C SER A 712 28.91 13.22 28.04
N GLU A 713 29.06 13.92 26.90
CA GLU A 713 29.87 15.15 26.73
C GLU A 713 29.86 15.67 25.27
N ASP A 714 30.13 16.98 25.08
CA ASP A 714 29.81 17.78 23.88
C ASP A 714 31.00 18.16 22.96
N SER A 715 30.66 18.54 21.70
CA SER A 715 31.36 19.57 20.87
C SER A 715 32.71 19.19 20.18
N LEU A 716 33.21 19.78 19.07
CA LEU A 716 32.76 20.84 18.12
C LEU A 716 33.69 20.93 16.85
N VAL A 717 33.17 21.37 15.67
CA VAL A 717 33.85 21.90 14.41
C VAL A 717 34.90 21.07 13.61
N VAL A 718 35.28 21.30 12.33
CA VAL A 718 35.00 22.30 11.23
C VAL A 718 34.99 21.63 9.81
N THR A 719 34.50 22.37 8.80
CA THR A 719 34.25 22.09 7.35
C THR A 719 35.42 21.80 6.37
N HIS A 720 35.12 21.20 5.19
CA HIS A 720 35.43 21.81 3.86
C HIS A 720 34.53 21.29 2.70
N PRO A 721 34.11 22.13 1.73
CA PRO A 721 33.32 21.71 0.54
C PRO A 721 34.17 21.33 -0.70
N THR A 722 33.71 20.34 -1.49
CA THR A 722 33.68 20.34 -2.99
C THR A 722 33.07 19.06 -3.59
N THR A 723 32.30 19.23 -4.68
CA THR A 723 31.86 18.25 -5.70
C THR A 723 30.84 17.14 -5.37
N ASN A 724 29.87 17.01 -6.27
CA ASN A 724 28.76 16.05 -6.24
C ASN A 724 29.13 14.65 -6.75
N SER A 725 28.47 13.65 -6.19
CA SER A 725 27.85 12.53 -6.93
C SER A 725 26.68 11.98 -6.09
N PRO A 726 25.64 11.36 -6.68
CA PRO A 726 24.48 10.88 -5.93
C PRO A 726 24.85 9.61 -5.16
N ALA A 727 25.43 9.79 -3.97
CA ALA A 727 25.59 8.71 -3.02
C ALA A 727 24.21 8.35 -2.44
N CYS A 728 23.67 7.20 -2.86
CA CYS A 728 22.64 6.49 -2.09
C CYS A 728 23.29 6.01 -0.77
N GLY A 729 23.40 6.94 0.19
CA GLY A 729 24.04 6.74 1.48
C GLY A 729 23.08 6.18 2.51
N LEU A 730 23.37 4.97 2.98
CA LEU A 730 22.65 4.25 4.02
C LEU A 730 22.39 5.13 5.26
N SER A 731 21.17 5.06 5.79
CA SER A 731 20.80 5.74 7.03
C SER A 731 21.47 5.09 8.25
N THR A 732 22.55 5.68 8.75
CA THR A 732 23.08 5.35 10.07
C THR A 732 22.16 5.91 11.16
N ALA A 733 21.16 5.12 11.56
CA ALA A 733 20.33 5.43 12.72
C ALA A 733 21.15 5.29 14.02
N GLU A 734 20.95 6.22 14.95
CA GLU A 734 21.72 6.29 16.19
C GLU A 734 21.51 5.07 17.09
N ARG A 735 22.60 4.60 17.71
CA ARG A 735 22.63 3.35 18.48
C ARG A 735 21.81 3.42 19.76
N THR A 736 20.75 2.62 19.81
CA THR A 736 20.45 1.81 21.01
C THR A 736 20.09 0.39 20.57
N GLY A 737 21.01 -0.25 19.84
CA GLY A 737 20.92 -1.66 19.48
C GLY A 737 21.53 -2.53 20.58
N SER A 738 20.80 -3.57 20.97
CA SER A 738 21.27 -4.70 21.77
C SER A 738 21.67 -5.82 20.76
N PRO A 739 21.64 -7.17 21.00
CA PRO A 739 22.60 -7.99 20.21
C PRO A 739 22.24 -9.49 19.73
N ILE A 740 22.58 -9.93 18.47
CA ILE A 740 22.57 -11.31 17.80
C ILE A 740 23.96 -11.98 17.46
N PHE A 741 24.96 -11.38 16.75
CA PHE A 741 26.28 -12.05 16.51
C PHE A 741 27.06 -12.33 17.78
N HIS A 742 28.19 -13.03 17.75
CA HIS A 742 28.86 -13.44 18.98
C HIS A 742 30.40 -13.53 18.73
N THR A 743 31.25 -12.69 19.39
CA THR A 743 32.73 -12.60 19.15
C THR A 743 33.64 -12.33 20.37
N LEU A 744 34.80 -13.01 20.41
CA LEU A 744 35.84 -13.00 21.45
C LEU A 744 37.04 -12.08 21.17
N TRP A 745 37.58 -11.46 22.23
CA TRP A 745 38.77 -10.61 22.17
C TRP A 745 40.07 -11.44 22.08
N SER A 746 41.13 -10.83 21.55
CA SER A 746 42.33 -11.55 21.09
C SER A 746 43.12 -12.27 22.19
N TYR A 747 43.52 -13.51 21.93
CA TYR A 747 44.71 -14.10 22.56
C TYR A 747 45.96 -13.32 22.12
N VAL A 748 46.69 -12.77 23.09
CA VAL A 748 48.06 -12.30 22.85
C VAL A 748 49.00 -13.49 22.97
N SER A 749 49.52 -13.96 21.84
CA SER A 749 50.75 -14.75 21.80
C SER A 749 51.94 -13.79 21.79
N VAL A 750 52.92 -14.04 22.66
CA VAL A 750 54.17 -13.26 22.78
C VAL A 750 55.10 -13.51 21.59
#